data_AF-A0A376BNM8-F1
#
_entry.id   AF-A0A376BNM8-F1
#
_cell.length_a   1.000
_cell.length_b   1.000
_cell.length_c   1.000
_cell.angle_alpha   90.00
_cell.angle_beta   90.00
_cell.angle_gamma   90.00
#
_symmetry.space_group_name_H-M   'P 1'
#
loop_
_entity.id
_entity.type
_entity.pdbx_description
1 polymer ?
#
loop_
_entity_poly.entity_id
_entity_poly.type
_entity_poly.pdbx_seq_one_letter_code
_entity_poly.pdbx_strand_id
1 'polypeptide(L)'
;MPEKQNQTETEYGFFTKLNDFYSPEIDPFMPYANHLLNQLPLAEQDIWRNILCLAKTATASKPSAKFLKEMNAHIQTLGEDKFKNMIFQWFEFIIHTKEEWFTHPIYDAITLTLFAIHDLNRVIIKGLVWACANFDDQETSTQIATLALHSYDKNRYAVVGNACCYALYRSGSIDGVAQLSRLRLRVKLSNAQKLIAKYLDEIAAERGVSRDEIEDLAVDDFGLINHCRDWQFHDYTCRVQISGVGKSDLLWLKPDGSPQKSAPAFVKDKFADDLKQIKALQKNLNAMLTAQRDRLDQLLRSERRVSLAHAQDCYWQHGLMSWLTLPLIWQFYQDDTTENATTALCLNGVWVNELGETVDVSGCLKVGLWHPILASQQSVLNWRNLLIKNEIVQPLKQAFREIYVLTEAEINTRTYSNRFAAHILKQHQYMTLAKGRGWSGHLGGAWDGGDDGSVSLALPEYDLTAHFWTETVHSEDAWTESGIYLYVSTDQVRFTRDNQVIDLINIPPRIFSEVLRDVDLFVGVASVGNDPTWQDNGGEPRHQQYWQAYSFGDLNEMAKTRKSVLEMLLPRLKIGKVAHIDGNFLVVQGKLRTYKIHIGSTNILMLPNDQYLCIVPDRSKKDVTSQLFIPFEGDAALSVVLSKAMLLADDDKITDSTIVSQIGRK
;
A
#
# COMPACT_ATOMS: atom_id res chain seq x y z
N MET A 1 -4.94 -66.44 37.28
CA MET A 1 -4.11 -65.22 37.35
C MET A 1 -3.02 -65.35 36.32
N PRO A 2 -2.89 -64.38 35.42
CA PRO A 2 -1.83 -63.39 35.61
C PRO A 2 -2.33 -61.94 35.48
N GLU A 3 -1.42 -61.05 35.84
CA GLU A 3 -1.61 -59.68 36.31
C GLU A 3 -2.12 -58.70 35.24
N LYS A 4 -3.09 -57.87 35.65
CA LYS A 4 -3.33 -56.57 35.03
C LYS A 4 -2.12 -55.69 35.35
N GLN A 5 -1.27 -55.44 34.36
CA GLN A 5 -0.35 -54.31 34.42
C GLN A 5 -1.19 -53.02 34.38
N ASN A 6 -1.25 -52.34 35.53
CA ASN A 6 -1.53 -50.92 35.61
C ASN A 6 -0.45 -50.18 34.81
N GLN A 7 -0.71 -49.91 33.53
CA GLN A 7 -0.06 -48.79 32.85
C GLN A 7 -0.77 -47.52 33.33
N THR A 8 -0.12 -46.84 34.26
CA THR A 8 -0.45 -45.49 34.72
C THR A 8 -0.55 -44.54 33.52
N GLU A 9 -1.63 -43.76 33.44
CA GLU A 9 -1.94 -42.71 32.44
C GLU A 9 -0.92 -41.55 32.35
N THR A 10 0.29 -41.72 32.87
CA THR A 10 1.31 -40.67 33.03
C THR A 10 2.24 -40.50 31.82
N GLU A 11 2.11 -41.32 30.76
CA GLU A 11 2.99 -41.26 29.57
C GLU A 11 2.41 -40.50 28.36
N TYR A 12 1.18 -39.98 28.44
CA TYR A 12 0.62 -39.14 27.37
C TYR A 12 0.78 -37.64 27.72
N GLY A 13 1.67 -36.96 27.01
CA GLY A 13 1.87 -35.50 27.11
C GLY A 13 0.59 -34.69 26.84
N PHE A 14 0.55 -33.43 27.28
CA PHE A 14 -0.60 -32.52 27.14
C PHE A 14 -1.06 -32.37 25.67
N PHE A 15 -0.09 -32.39 24.77
CA PHE A 15 -0.27 -32.59 23.34
C PHE A 15 0.10 -34.03 22.98
N THR A 16 -0.88 -34.85 22.57
CA THR A 16 -0.68 -36.27 22.22
C THR A 16 -0.05 -36.44 20.84
N LYS A 17 0.78 -37.48 20.68
CA LYS A 17 1.36 -37.89 19.39
C LYS A 17 0.29 -38.03 18.31
N LEU A 18 0.57 -37.53 17.10
CA LEU A 18 -0.10 -37.98 15.87
C LEU A 18 0.21 -39.47 15.66
N ASN A 19 -0.73 -40.20 15.04
CA ASN A 19 -0.64 -41.61 14.67
C ASN A 19 0.79 -42.08 14.33
N ASP A 20 1.09 -43.36 14.63
CA ASP A 20 2.35 -44.08 14.39
C ASP A 20 2.94 -44.01 12.95
N PHE A 21 2.28 -43.30 12.03
CA PHE A 21 2.78 -42.99 10.68
C PHE A 21 3.70 -41.77 10.61
N TYR A 22 3.70 -40.87 11.60
CA TYR A 22 4.46 -39.62 11.56
C TYR A 22 5.30 -39.43 12.84
N SER A 23 6.63 -39.40 12.67
CA SER A 23 7.63 -39.21 13.73
C SER A 23 7.38 -37.90 14.52
N PRO A 24 7.67 -37.83 15.84
CA PRO A 24 7.66 -36.59 16.64
C PRO A 24 8.53 -35.45 16.09
N GLU A 25 9.30 -35.69 15.02
CA GLU A 25 10.11 -34.71 14.28
C GLU A 25 9.31 -33.75 13.38
N ILE A 26 7.98 -33.92 13.27
CA ILE A 26 7.15 -33.16 12.31
C ILE A 26 6.47 -31.92 12.92
N ASP A 27 6.43 -31.76 14.25
CA ASP A 27 5.84 -30.58 14.90
C ASP A 27 6.76 -30.08 16.05
N PRO A 28 7.56 -29.02 15.81
CA PRO A 28 8.50 -28.51 16.82
C PRO A 28 7.80 -27.76 17.97
N PHE A 29 6.54 -27.36 17.81
CA PHE A 29 5.78 -26.69 18.86
C PHE A 29 5.38 -27.65 19.99
N MET A 30 5.00 -28.89 19.65
CA MET A 30 4.62 -29.90 20.65
C MET A 30 5.66 -30.12 21.77
N PRO A 31 6.95 -30.42 21.48
CA PRO A 31 7.95 -30.62 22.53
C PRO A 31 8.19 -29.34 23.35
N TYR A 32 8.17 -28.17 22.71
CA TYR A 32 8.32 -26.88 23.38
C TYR A 32 7.17 -26.59 24.36
N ALA A 33 5.92 -26.73 23.91
CA ALA A 33 4.75 -26.46 24.72
C ALA A 33 4.64 -27.44 25.90
N ASN A 34 4.89 -28.74 25.67
CA ASN A 34 4.92 -29.75 26.74
C ASN A 34 6.02 -29.46 27.77
N HIS A 35 7.20 -28.99 27.35
CA HIS A 35 8.28 -28.60 28.27
C HIS A 35 7.83 -27.49 29.23
N LEU A 36 7.17 -26.44 28.73
CA LEU A 36 6.66 -25.35 29.56
C LEU A 36 5.56 -25.82 30.52
N LEU A 37 4.61 -26.63 30.05
CA LEU A 37 3.51 -27.14 30.88
C LEU A 37 4.01 -28.05 32.01
N ASN A 38 5.02 -28.89 31.74
CA ASN A 38 5.60 -29.79 32.74
C ASN A 38 6.32 -29.05 33.88
N GLN A 39 6.67 -27.77 33.70
CA GLN A 39 7.29 -26.95 34.75
C GLN A 39 6.27 -26.31 35.70
N LEU A 40 4.98 -26.33 35.36
CA LEU A 40 3.94 -25.74 36.18
C LEU A 40 3.58 -26.60 37.40
N PRO A 41 3.02 -26.03 38.48
CA PRO A 41 2.42 -26.80 39.57
C PRO A 41 1.30 -27.74 39.05
N LEU A 42 1.15 -28.92 39.67
CA LEU A 42 0.15 -29.93 39.24
C LEU A 42 -1.27 -29.36 39.12
N ALA A 43 -1.68 -28.49 40.05
CA ALA A 43 -3.01 -27.86 40.00
C ALA A 43 -3.20 -26.97 38.75
N GLU A 44 -2.15 -26.30 38.27
CA GLU A 44 -2.20 -25.50 37.05
C GLU A 44 -2.15 -26.38 35.81
N GLN A 45 -1.39 -27.47 35.85
CA GLN A 45 -1.36 -28.48 34.78
C GLN A 45 -2.77 -29.03 34.51
N ASP A 46 -3.54 -29.37 35.54
CA ASP A 46 -4.90 -29.88 35.37
C ASP A 46 -5.85 -28.86 34.72
N ILE A 47 -5.72 -27.58 35.08
CA ILE A 47 -6.50 -26.50 34.45
C ILE A 47 -6.10 -26.37 32.97
N TRP A 48 -4.80 -26.42 32.65
CA TRP A 48 -4.32 -26.40 31.27
C TRP A 48 -4.79 -27.61 30.46
N ARG A 49 -4.90 -28.82 31.04
CA ARG A 49 -5.51 -29.97 30.35
C ARG A 49 -6.94 -29.65 29.94
N ASN A 50 -7.74 -29.04 30.81
CA ASN A 50 -9.12 -28.66 30.49
C ASN A 50 -9.19 -27.60 29.39
N ILE A 51 -8.35 -26.56 29.47
CA ILE A 51 -8.21 -25.52 28.45
C ILE A 51 -7.86 -26.15 27.09
N LEU A 52 -6.84 -27.02 27.04
CA LEU A 52 -6.38 -27.64 25.80
C LEU A 52 -7.41 -28.62 25.23
N CYS A 53 -8.08 -29.41 26.08
CA CYS A 53 -9.17 -30.29 25.67
C CYS A 53 -10.32 -29.50 25.03
N LEU A 54 -10.70 -28.37 25.62
CA LEU A 54 -11.71 -27.50 25.04
C LEU A 54 -11.21 -26.89 23.73
N ALA A 55 -9.98 -26.37 23.67
CA ALA A 55 -9.39 -25.76 22.48
C ALA A 55 -9.32 -26.73 21.27
N LYS A 56 -9.11 -28.04 21.49
CA LYS A 56 -9.16 -29.08 20.45
C LYS A 56 -10.51 -29.14 19.72
N THR A 57 -11.60 -28.67 20.34
CA THR A 57 -12.94 -28.66 19.73
C THR A 57 -13.20 -27.48 18.80
N ALA A 58 -12.24 -26.56 18.65
CA ALA A 58 -12.35 -25.37 17.82
C ALA A 58 -12.29 -25.71 16.32
N THR A 59 -13.20 -26.50 15.78
CA THR A 59 -13.18 -26.89 14.35
C THR A 59 -13.96 -25.91 13.47
N ALA A 60 -14.92 -25.17 14.03
CA ALA A 60 -15.75 -24.19 13.33
C ALA A 60 -14.98 -22.94 12.85
N SER A 61 -15.64 -22.08 12.08
CA SER A 61 -15.08 -20.80 11.60
C SER A 61 -15.13 -19.67 12.63
N LYS A 62 -16.03 -19.75 13.62
CA LYS A 62 -16.16 -18.83 14.77
C LYS A 62 -16.47 -19.64 16.05
N PRO A 63 -16.10 -19.15 17.25
CA PRO A 63 -16.45 -19.83 18.49
C PRO A 63 -17.94 -19.70 18.80
N SER A 64 -18.49 -20.68 19.52
CA SER A 64 -19.84 -20.58 20.09
C SER A 64 -19.82 -19.79 21.40
N ALA A 65 -20.95 -19.21 21.79
CA ALA A 65 -21.07 -18.55 23.10
C ALA A 65 -20.78 -19.51 24.26
N LYS A 66 -21.17 -20.79 24.12
CA LYS A 66 -20.86 -21.86 25.08
C LYS A 66 -19.35 -22.08 25.22
N PHE A 67 -18.64 -22.21 24.10
CA PHE A 67 -17.19 -22.36 24.07
C PHE A 67 -16.49 -21.21 24.79
N LEU A 68 -16.83 -19.95 24.47
CA LEU A 68 -16.21 -18.78 25.09
C LEU A 68 -16.48 -18.73 26.61
N LYS A 69 -17.71 -19.07 27.03
CA LYS A 69 -18.08 -19.10 28.45
C LYS A 69 -17.29 -20.16 29.22
N GLU A 70 -17.20 -21.38 28.70
CA GLU A 70 -16.45 -22.48 29.34
C GLU A 70 -14.95 -22.19 29.37
N MET A 71 -14.40 -21.68 28.27
CA MET A 71 -12.99 -21.28 28.19
C MET A 71 -12.66 -20.19 29.21
N ASN A 72 -13.50 -19.16 29.31
CA ASN A 72 -13.30 -18.08 30.26
C ASN A 72 -13.35 -18.55 31.72
N ALA A 73 -14.23 -19.50 32.06
CA ALA A 73 -14.29 -20.07 33.40
C ALA A 73 -12.97 -20.78 33.79
N HIS A 74 -12.37 -21.52 32.86
CA HIS A 74 -11.06 -22.13 33.09
C HIS A 74 -9.94 -21.09 33.22
N ILE A 75 -9.94 -20.05 32.38
CA ILE A 75 -8.97 -18.95 32.45
C ILE A 75 -9.08 -18.20 33.78
N GLN A 76 -10.29 -17.89 34.24
CA GLN A 76 -10.50 -17.24 35.54
C GLN A 76 -10.01 -18.09 36.71
N THR A 77 -10.12 -19.41 36.61
CA THR A 77 -9.59 -20.34 37.62
C THR A 77 -8.06 -20.37 37.61
N LEU A 78 -7.43 -20.24 36.45
CA LEU A 78 -5.97 -20.20 36.30
C LEU A 78 -5.37 -18.83 36.71
N GLY A 79 -6.06 -17.74 36.35
CA GLY A 79 -5.58 -16.37 36.36
C GLY A 79 -5.21 -15.89 34.95
N GLU A 80 -5.70 -14.70 34.57
CA GLU A 80 -5.53 -14.13 33.23
C GLU A 80 -4.05 -13.90 32.87
N ASP A 81 -3.25 -13.37 33.79
CA ASP A 81 -1.82 -13.11 33.57
C ASP A 81 -1.05 -14.40 33.29
N LYS A 82 -1.36 -15.48 34.02
CA LYS A 82 -0.73 -16.79 33.81
C LYS A 82 -1.10 -17.38 32.45
N PHE A 83 -2.37 -17.22 32.05
CA PHE A 83 -2.82 -17.63 30.72
C PHE A 83 -2.09 -16.84 29.62
N LYS A 84 -2.11 -15.50 29.70
CA LYS A 84 -1.45 -14.60 28.73
C LYS A 84 0.04 -14.87 28.61
N ASN A 85 0.75 -14.97 29.72
CA ASN A 85 2.19 -15.26 29.73
C ASN A 85 2.55 -16.57 29.03
N MET A 86 1.73 -17.62 29.18
CA MET A 86 1.96 -18.89 28.50
C MET A 86 1.67 -18.81 27.01
N ILE A 87 0.50 -18.28 26.62
CA ILE A 87 0.12 -18.23 25.20
C ILE A 87 1.01 -17.28 24.40
N PHE A 88 1.50 -16.17 24.98
CA PHE A 88 2.40 -15.26 24.29
C PHE A 88 3.75 -15.92 24.02
N GLN A 89 4.28 -16.72 24.94
CA GLN A 89 5.47 -17.54 24.68
C GLN A 89 5.24 -18.54 23.53
N TRP A 90 4.05 -19.14 23.47
CA TRP A 90 3.67 -20.03 22.37
C TRP A 90 3.56 -19.30 21.03
N PHE A 91 2.96 -18.11 21.00
CA PHE A 91 2.88 -17.28 19.80
C PHE A 91 4.27 -16.86 19.32
N GLU A 92 5.11 -16.39 20.23
CA GLU A 92 6.50 -16.01 19.94
C GLU A 92 7.30 -17.17 19.38
N PHE A 93 7.16 -18.38 19.94
CA PHE A 93 7.78 -19.59 19.40
C PHE A 93 7.31 -19.87 17.97
N ILE A 94 5.99 -19.84 17.72
CA ILE A 94 5.42 -20.07 16.38
C ILE A 94 5.97 -19.05 15.37
N ILE A 95 6.04 -17.77 15.75
CA ILE A 95 6.49 -16.69 14.89
C ILE A 95 7.98 -16.82 14.53
N HIS A 96 8.82 -17.28 15.46
CA HIS A 96 10.27 -17.30 15.32
C HIS A 96 10.85 -18.66 14.89
N THR A 97 10.04 -19.73 14.86
CA THR A 97 10.48 -21.04 14.39
C THR A 97 10.76 -20.98 12.89
N LYS A 98 11.94 -21.47 12.49
CA LYS A 98 12.36 -21.49 11.08
C LYS A 98 11.63 -22.61 10.34
N GLU A 99 11.24 -22.32 9.10
CA GLU A 99 10.72 -23.32 8.17
C GLU A 99 11.88 -24.19 7.66
N GLU A 100 11.67 -25.50 7.66
CA GLU A 100 12.61 -26.46 7.07
C GLU A 100 11.96 -27.13 5.85
N TRP A 101 12.79 -27.47 4.87
CA TRP A 101 12.37 -28.13 3.65
C TRP A 101 12.89 -29.56 3.67
N PHE A 102 12.03 -30.53 3.39
CA PHE A 102 12.45 -31.91 3.25
C PHE A 102 11.90 -32.53 1.97
N THR A 103 12.71 -33.38 1.34
CA THR A 103 12.30 -34.19 0.20
C THR A 103 11.65 -35.46 0.73
N HIS A 104 10.44 -35.77 0.25
CA HIS A 104 9.72 -36.94 0.72
C HIS A 104 10.45 -38.24 0.28
N PRO A 105 10.83 -39.14 1.20
CA PRO A 105 11.71 -40.28 0.90
C PRO A 105 11.09 -41.34 -0.04
N ILE A 106 9.77 -41.32 -0.22
CA ILE A 106 9.04 -42.23 -1.13
C ILE A 106 8.72 -41.57 -2.48
N TYR A 107 8.74 -40.23 -2.52
CA TYR A 107 8.38 -39.44 -3.70
C TYR A 107 9.49 -38.40 -3.88
N ASP A 108 10.61 -38.81 -4.49
CA ASP A 108 11.81 -37.97 -4.74
C ASP A 108 11.51 -36.65 -5.51
N ALA A 109 10.28 -36.48 -5.99
CA ALA A 109 9.79 -35.30 -6.69
C ALA A 109 9.00 -34.30 -5.81
N ILE A 110 8.69 -34.61 -4.54
CA ILE A 110 7.87 -33.74 -3.67
C ILE A 110 8.74 -33.16 -2.54
N THR A 111 8.95 -31.85 -2.59
CA THR A 111 9.50 -31.07 -1.47
C THR A 111 8.36 -30.56 -0.60
N LEU A 112 8.40 -30.84 0.69
CA LEU A 112 7.42 -30.38 1.68
C LEU A 112 8.06 -29.34 2.61
N THR A 113 7.27 -28.36 3.03
CA THR A 113 7.66 -27.36 4.04
C THR A 113 7.18 -27.80 5.42
N LEU A 114 8.10 -27.97 6.36
CA LEU A 114 7.81 -28.16 7.78
C LEU A 114 7.56 -26.82 8.43
N PHE A 115 6.42 -26.74 9.11
CA PHE A 115 5.91 -25.54 9.75
C PHE A 115 6.01 -25.70 11.27
N ALA A 116 5.99 -24.58 12.01
CA ALA A 116 6.02 -24.59 13.47
C ALA A 116 4.88 -25.41 14.11
N ILE A 117 3.69 -25.40 13.48
CA ILE A 117 2.50 -26.11 13.95
C ILE A 117 1.80 -26.88 12.81
N HIS A 118 1.35 -28.10 13.11
CA HIS A 118 0.64 -28.99 12.19
C HIS A 118 -0.74 -29.42 12.71
N ASP A 119 -1.63 -29.82 11.78
CA ASP A 119 -2.95 -30.44 12.01
C ASP A 119 -3.69 -30.03 13.29
N LEU A 120 -3.62 -30.87 14.32
CA LEU A 120 -4.33 -30.71 15.59
C LEU A 120 -3.85 -29.46 16.36
N ASN A 121 -2.56 -29.14 16.32
CA ASN A 121 -2.01 -27.97 17.01
C ASN A 121 -2.49 -26.67 16.37
N ARG A 122 -2.76 -26.65 15.07
CA ARG A 122 -3.42 -25.50 14.42
C ARG A 122 -4.82 -25.26 14.98
N VAL A 123 -5.58 -26.33 15.25
CA VAL A 123 -6.92 -26.25 15.85
C VAL A 123 -6.83 -25.74 17.30
N ILE A 124 -5.88 -26.26 18.08
CA ILE A 124 -5.67 -25.83 19.46
C ILE A 124 -5.28 -24.35 19.53
N ILE A 125 -4.27 -23.93 18.76
CA ILE A 125 -3.84 -22.53 18.71
C ILE A 125 -5.00 -21.63 18.29
N LYS A 126 -5.81 -22.04 17.31
CA LYS A 126 -7.03 -21.32 16.95
C LYS A 126 -7.98 -21.13 18.14
N GLY A 127 -8.24 -22.20 18.90
CA GLY A 127 -9.10 -22.15 20.08
C GLY A 127 -8.55 -21.23 21.19
N LEU A 128 -7.23 -21.23 21.39
CA LEU A 128 -6.57 -20.34 22.35
C LEU A 128 -6.61 -18.86 21.90
N VAL A 129 -6.42 -18.59 20.61
CA VAL A 129 -6.58 -17.24 20.04
C VAL A 129 -8.00 -16.73 20.24
N TRP A 130 -9.03 -17.56 20.03
CA TRP A 130 -10.42 -17.17 20.30
C TRP A 130 -10.67 -16.79 21.76
N ALA A 131 -9.99 -17.43 22.70
CA ALA A 131 -10.10 -17.09 24.12
C ALA A 131 -9.60 -15.67 24.41
N CYS A 132 -8.66 -15.16 23.60
CA CYS A 132 -8.12 -13.82 23.75
C CYS A 132 -9.11 -12.70 23.41
N ALA A 133 -10.24 -13.03 22.79
CA ALA A 133 -11.32 -12.07 22.52
C ALA A 133 -11.91 -11.44 23.80
N ASN A 134 -11.66 -12.01 24.97
CA ASN A 134 -12.12 -11.50 26.27
C ASN A 134 -11.16 -10.49 26.91
N PHE A 135 -9.99 -10.25 26.32
CA PHE A 135 -8.98 -9.35 26.87
C PHE A 135 -9.01 -8.01 26.14
N ASP A 136 -9.19 -6.93 26.89
CA ASP A 136 -9.21 -5.55 26.40
C ASP A 136 -7.92 -4.83 26.82
N ASP A 137 -6.80 -5.24 26.20
CA ASP A 137 -5.51 -4.59 26.38
C ASP A 137 -4.68 -4.56 25.09
N GLN A 138 -3.81 -3.55 25.03
CA GLN A 138 -2.98 -3.24 23.87
C GLN A 138 -1.94 -4.34 23.57
N GLU A 139 -1.38 -4.96 24.62
CA GLU A 139 -0.37 -6.01 24.48
C GLU A 139 -0.97 -7.24 23.79
N THR A 140 -2.12 -7.71 24.27
CA THR A 140 -2.86 -8.83 23.69
C THR A 140 -3.22 -8.56 22.24
N SER A 141 -3.78 -7.37 21.95
CA SER A 141 -4.13 -6.98 20.59
C SER A 141 -2.91 -6.99 19.66
N THR A 142 -1.76 -6.53 20.14
CA THR A 142 -0.50 -6.50 19.39
C THR A 142 0.05 -7.91 19.13
N GLN A 143 0.00 -8.79 20.13
CA GLN A 143 0.43 -10.19 20.00
C GLN A 143 -0.42 -10.96 18.98
N ILE A 144 -1.75 -10.80 19.05
CA ILE A 144 -2.69 -11.40 18.09
C ILE A 144 -2.43 -10.88 16.66
N ALA A 145 -2.22 -9.57 16.49
CA ALA A 145 -1.95 -8.99 15.18
C ALA A 145 -0.63 -9.49 14.58
N THR A 146 0.41 -9.66 15.41
CA THR A 146 1.71 -10.20 14.98
C THR A 146 1.57 -11.65 14.53
N LEU A 147 0.83 -12.47 15.28
CA LEU A 147 0.52 -13.84 14.89
C LEU A 147 -0.32 -13.90 13.61
N ALA A 148 -1.28 -12.99 13.43
CA ALA A 148 -2.09 -12.91 12.21
C ALA A 148 -1.23 -12.62 10.97
N LEU A 149 -0.32 -11.64 11.05
CA LEU A 149 0.62 -11.32 9.98
C LEU A 149 1.49 -12.51 9.61
N HIS A 150 2.07 -13.17 10.61
CA HIS A 150 2.86 -14.38 10.39
C HIS A 150 2.01 -15.50 9.76
N SER A 151 0.77 -15.67 10.21
CA SER A 151 -0.15 -16.72 9.71
C SER A 151 -0.57 -16.52 8.26
N TYR A 152 -0.71 -15.27 7.81
CA TYR A 152 -1.06 -14.95 6.42
C TYR A 152 0.16 -14.85 5.49
N ASP A 153 1.36 -14.64 6.03
CA ASP A 153 2.58 -14.66 5.24
C ASP A 153 2.73 -16.03 4.54
N LYS A 154 2.93 -16.00 3.22
CA LYS A 154 2.93 -17.18 2.34
C LYS A 154 1.79 -18.18 2.59
N ASN A 155 0.66 -17.71 3.11
CA ASN A 155 -0.50 -18.55 3.45
C ASN A 155 -0.19 -19.71 4.43
N ARG A 156 0.72 -19.52 5.40
CA ARG A 156 1.15 -20.53 6.40
C ARG A 156 -0.01 -21.19 7.15
N TYR A 157 -0.78 -20.38 7.88
CA TYR A 157 -1.81 -20.81 8.82
C TYR A 157 -3.06 -19.94 8.71
N ALA A 158 -3.62 -19.76 7.51
CA ALA A 158 -4.75 -18.84 7.29
C ALA A 158 -5.92 -19.03 8.27
N VAL A 159 -6.17 -20.26 8.71
CA VAL A 159 -7.20 -20.59 9.72
C VAL A 159 -6.91 -19.96 11.09
N VAL A 160 -5.64 -19.91 11.52
CA VAL A 160 -5.20 -19.21 12.73
C VAL A 160 -5.27 -17.70 12.52
N GLY A 161 -4.83 -17.20 11.36
CA GLY A 161 -4.96 -15.79 11.00
C GLY A 161 -6.41 -15.30 11.06
N ASN A 162 -7.35 -16.09 10.54
CA ASN A 162 -8.78 -15.77 10.59
C ASN A 162 -9.32 -15.71 12.03
N ALA A 163 -8.84 -16.57 12.92
CA ALA A 163 -9.19 -16.50 14.34
C ALA A 163 -8.59 -15.29 15.04
N CYS A 164 -7.40 -14.86 14.64
CA CYS A 164 -6.81 -13.62 15.13
C CYS A 164 -7.68 -12.42 14.74
N CYS A 165 -8.11 -12.35 13.48
CA CYS A 165 -9.03 -11.31 13.01
C CYS A 165 -10.36 -11.33 13.79
N TYR A 166 -10.92 -12.51 14.08
CA TYR A 166 -12.11 -12.63 14.93
C TYR A 166 -11.87 -12.10 16.34
N ALA A 167 -10.74 -12.46 16.97
CA ALA A 167 -10.45 -12.04 18.34
C ALA A 167 -10.27 -10.51 18.45
N LEU A 168 -9.59 -9.88 17.48
CA LEU A 168 -9.45 -8.43 17.40
C LEU A 168 -10.78 -7.72 17.12
N TYR A 169 -11.65 -8.30 16.29
CA TYR A 169 -13.00 -7.80 16.07
C TYR A 169 -13.83 -7.86 17.35
N ARG A 170 -13.79 -9.03 18.01
CA ARG A 170 -14.68 -9.33 19.14
C ARG A 170 -14.27 -8.64 20.43
N SER A 171 -13.00 -8.25 20.61
CA SER A 171 -12.57 -7.46 21.77
C SER A 171 -13.37 -6.16 21.90
N GLY A 172 -13.84 -5.59 20.79
CA GLY A 172 -14.58 -4.33 20.76
C GLY A 172 -13.72 -3.09 21.08
N SER A 173 -12.44 -3.31 21.36
CA SER A 173 -11.50 -2.29 21.81
C SER A 173 -10.99 -1.42 20.67
N ILE A 174 -10.61 -0.17 20.98
CA ILE A 174 -9.99 0.72 19.98
C ILE A 174 -8.68 0.10 19.47
N ASP A 175 -7.90 -0.55 20.34
CA ASP A 175 -6.69 -1.27 19.94
C ASP A 175 -6.98 -2.43 18.98
N GLY A 176 -8.03 -3.23 19.21
CA GLY A 176 -8.42 -4.33 18.34
C GLY A 176 -8.81 -3.84 16.95
N VAL A 177 -9.61 -2.77 16.89
CA VAL A 177 -9.99 -2.07 15.66
C VAL A 177 -8.76 -1.51 14.94
N ALA A 178 -7.82 -0.89 15.68
CA ALA A 178 -6.58 -0.36 15.12
C ALA A 178 -5.72 -1.45 14.48
N GLN A 179 -5.60 -2.60 15.16
CA GLN A 179 -4.87 -3.75 14.62
C GLN A 179 -5.55 -4.36 13.39
N LEU A 180 -6.89 -4.45 13.35
CA LEU A 180 -7.61 -4.89 12.16
C LEU A 180 -7.36 -3.98 10.95
N SER A 181 -7.43 -2.67 11.15
CA SER A 181 -7.13 -1.70 10.10
C SER A 181 -5.68 -1.85 9.59
N ARG A 182 -4.71 -2.01 10.50
CA ARG A 182 -3.30 -2.28 10.15
C ARG A 182 -3.12 -3.59 9.38
N LEU A 183 -3.83 -4.65 9.77
CA LEU A 183 -3.82 -5.93 9.06
C LEU A 183 -4.35 -5.77 7.63
N ARG A 184 -5.42 -5.00 7.44
CA ARG A 184 -5.97 -4.70 6.10
C ARG A 184 -4.94 -4.02 5.21
N LEU A 185 -4.09 -3.14 5.74
CA LEU A 185 -3.05 -2.48 4.96
C LEU A 185 -1.87 -3.40 4.59
N ARG A 186 -1.67 -4.51 5.33
CA ARG A 186 -0.46 -5.35 5.22
C ARG A 186 -0.68 -6.73 4.61
N VAL A 187 -1.86 -7.33 4.79
CA VAL A 187 -2.16 -8.70 4.36
C VAL A 187 -2.61 -8.69 2.91
N LYS A 188 -1.92 -9.38 2.00
CA LYS A 188 -2.29 -9.39 0.57
C LYS A 188 -3.24 -10.51 0.16
N LEU A 189 -3.53 -11.45 1.07
CA LEU A 189 -4.39 -12.60 0.78
C LEU A 189 -5.85 -12.15 0.60
N SER A 190 -6.43 -12.39 -0.57
CA SER A 190 -7.78 -11.92 -0.93
C SER A 190 -8.88 -12.35 0.05
N ASN A 191 -8.86 -13.61 0.50
CA ASN A 191 -9.85 -14.09 1.48
C ASN A 191 -9.70 -13.42 2.85
N ALA A 192 -8.47 -13.13 3.27
CA ALA A 192 -8.22 -12.40 4.51
C ALA A 192 -8.66 -10.93 4.41
N GLN A 193 -8.38 -10.29 3.26
CA GLN A 193 -8.87 -8.93 2.96
C GLN A 193 -10.40 -8.84 3.08
N LYS A 194 -11.13 -9.77 2.46
CA LYS A 194 -12.59 -9.84 2.57
C LYS A 194 -13.08 -10.03 4.00
N LEU A 195 -12.40 -10.90 4.77
CA LEU A 195 -12.75 -11.15 6.17
C LEU A 195 -12.52 -9.92 7.05
N ILE A 196 -11.36 -9.25 6.91
CA ILE A 196 -11.03 -8.05 7.68
C ILE A 196 -11.98 -6.91 7.31
N ALA A 197 -12.23 -6.69 6.01
CA ALA A 197 -13.19 -5.69 5.54
C ALA A 197 -14.58 -5.93 6.15
N LYS A 198 -15.06 -7.19 6.12
CA LYS A 198 -16.33 -7.56 6.75
C LYS A 198 -16.38 -7.19 8.24
N TYR A 199 -15.33 -7.47 9.01
CA TYR A 199 -15.32 -7.13 10.44
C TYR A 199 -15.29 -5.62 10.68
N LEU A 200 -14.55 -4.87 9.87
CA LEU A 200 -14.55 -3.41 9.95
C LEU A 200 -15.92 -2.82 9.56
N ASP A 201 -16.59 -3.39 8.57
CA ASP A 201 -17.96 -3.00 8.19
C ASP A 201 -18.96 -3.32 9.33
N GLU A 202 -18.83 -4.47 10.00
CA GLU A 202 -19.63 -4.82 11.19
C GLU A 202 -19.39 -3.81 12.35
N ILE A 203 -18.13 -3.44 12.64
CA ILE A 203 -17.79 -2.43 13.66
C ILE A 203 -18.37 -1.05 13.29
N ALA A 204 -18.25 -0.66 12.01
CA ALA A 204 -18.74 0.61 11.51
C ALA A 204 -20.27 0.71 11.67
N ALA A 205 -21.00 -0.36 11.30
CA ALA A 205 -22.44 -0.45 11.47
C ALA A 205 -22.87 -0.40 12.96
N GLU A 206 -22.16 -1.11 13.85
CA GLU A 206 -22.41 -1.08 15.30
C GLU A 206 -22.24 0.33 15.90
N ARG A 207 -21.31 1.13 15.37
CA ARG A 207 -21.00 2.49 15.84
C ARG A 207 -21.72 3.60 15.07
N GLY A 208 -22.48 3.27 14.03
CA GLY A 208 -23.19 4.26 13.21
C GLY A 208 -22.29 5.21 12.43
N VAL A 209 -21.08 4.77 12.09
CA VAL A 209 -20.06 5.56 11.37
C VAL A 209 -19.66 4.84 10.09
N SER A 210 -18.94 5.54 9.19
CA SER A 210 -18.39 4.87 8.00
C SER A 210 -17.17 4.00 8.35
N ARG A 211 -16.91 2.97 7.54
CA ARG A 211 -15.67 2.19 7.67
C ARG A 211 -14.43 3.09 7.60
N ASP A 212 -14.45 4.10 6.72
CA ASP A 212 -13.33 5.02 6.61
C ASP A 212 -13.10 5.85 7.87
N GLU A 213 -14.15 6.22 8.62
CA GLU A 213 -14.00 6.86 9.92
C GLU A 213 -13.38 5.93 10.96
N ILE A 214 -13.78 4.66 10.98
CA ILE A 214 -13.16 3.65 11.84
C ILE A 214 -11.66 3.50 11.53
N GLU A 215 -11.31 3.49 10.25
CA GLU A 215 -9.91 3.35 9.82
C GLU A 215 -9.09 4.62 10.06
N ASP A 216 -9.71 5.80 10.08
CA ASP A 216 -9.05 7.04 10.48
C ASP A 216 -8.71 7.05 11.97
N LEU A 217 -9.67 6.64 12.82
CA LEU A 217 -9.49 6.54 14.27
C LEU A 217 -8.45 5.48 14.66
N ALA A 218 -8.21 4.51 13.79
CA ALA A 218 -7.27 3.41 13.97
C ALA A 218 -5.80 3.78 13.68
N VAL A 219 -5.53 4.95 13.11
CA VAL A 219 -4.18 5.36 12.73
C VAL A 219 -3.36 5.64 13.99
N ASP A 220 -2.14 5.10 14.04
CA ASP A 220 -1.20 5.36 15.14
C ASP A 220 -0.56 6.74 14.95
N ASP A 221 -0.56 7.57 15.99
CA ASP A 221 0.14 8.86 15.98
C ASP A 221 1.67 8.70 16.17
N PHE A 222 2.12 7.49 16.54
CA PHE A 222 3.48 7.15 16.89
C PHE A 222 4.09 8.02 18.00
N GLY A 223 3.27 8.71 18.79
CA GLY A 223 3.66 9.74 19.75
C GLY A 223 4.40 10.92 19.12
N LEU A 224 4.13 11.22 17.85
CA LEU A 224 4.77 12.31 17.13
C LEU A 224 4.20 13.66 17.58
N ILE A 225 5.08 14.62 17.83
CA ILE A 225 4.77 16.03 18.08
C ILE A 225 5.53 16.84 17.03
N ASN A 226 4.83 17.69 16.27
CA ASN A 226 5.42 18.45 15.15
C ASN A 226 6.20 17.55 14.17
N HIS A 227 5.63 16.38 13.85
CA HIS A 227 6.21 15.39 12.94
C HIS A 227 7.54 14.77 13.38
N CYS A 228 7.89 14.87 14.68
CA CYS A 228 9.03 14.20 15.27
C CYS A 228 8.72 13.55 16.62
N ARG A 229 9.54 12.59 17.03
CA ARG A 229 9.53 12.02 18.38
C ARG A 229 10.95 11.87 18.90
N ASP A 230 11.11 12.21 20.17
CA ASP A 230 12.41 12.24 20.85
C ASP A 230 12.47 11.19 21.97
N TRP A 231 13.63 10.54 22.09
CA TRP A 231 14.01 9.67 23.19
C TRP A 231 15.30 10.17 23.82
N GLN A 232 15.31 10.27 25.15
CA GLN A 232 16.49 10.72 25.88
C GLN A 232 17.39 9.54 26.26
N PHE A 233 18.68 9.69 26.00
CA PHE A 233 19.74 8.76 26.35
C PHE A 233 20.83 9.52 27.12
N HIS A 234 20.65 9.63 28.44
CA HIS A 234 21.40 10.56 29.28
C HIS A 234 21.28 12.00 28.75
N ASP A 235 22.37 12.58 28.29
CA ASP A 235 22.53 13.93 27.75
C ASP A 235 22.42 13.98 26.21
N TYR A 236 22.19 12.84 25.56
CA TYR A 236 21.93 12.76 24.12
C TYR A 236 20.45 12.54 23.84
N THR A 237 19.98 13.07 22.71
CA THR A 237 18.61 12.82 22.21
C THR A 237 18.66 12.02 20.92
N CYS A 238 17.88 10.94 20.84
CA CYS A 238 17.56 10.26 19.59
C CYS A 238 16.23 10.81 19.07
N ARG A 239 16.22 11.40 17.88
CA ARG A 239 15.04 11.96 17.23
C ARG A 239 14.68 11.16 15.99
N VAL A 240 13.44 10.67 15.92
CA VAL A 240 12.83 10.23 14.66
C VAL A 240 12.05 11.40 14.08
N GLN A 241 12.33 11.79 12.83
CA GLN A 241 11.67 12.93 12.17
C GLN A 241 11.22 12.54 10.76
N ILE A 242 9.97 12.86 10.40
CA ILE A 242 9.47 12.62 9.04
C ILE A 242 10.21 13.53 8.06
N SER A 243 10.66 12.96 6.94
CA SER A 243 11.39 13.69 5.89
C SER A 243 10.85 13.48 4.47
N GLY A 244 9.83 12.64 4.31
CA GLY A 244 9.12 12.43 3.04
C GLY A 244 8.07 11.33 3.17
N VAL A 245 7.28 11.08 2.13
CA VAL A 245 6.33 9.95 2.16
C VAL A 245 7.09 8.64 2.33
N GLY A 246 6.74 7.89 3.37
CA GLY A 246 7.38 6.64 3.71
C GLY A 246 8.84 6.76 4.14
N LYS A 247 9.28 7.96 4.52
CA LYS A 247 10.67 8.23 4.90
C LYS A 247 10.73 9.07 6.17
N SER A 248 11.68 8.69 7.02
CA SER A 248 12.03 9.43 8.23
C SER A 248 13.53 9.29 8.49
N ASP A 249 14.09 10.29 9.14
CA ASP A 249 15.47 10.31 9.59
C ASP A 249 15.58 9.92 11.06
N LEU A 250 16.64 9.20 11.40
CA LEU A 250 17.04 8.91 12.78
C LEU A 250 18.23 9.79 13.14
N LEU A 251 17.95 10.94 13.73
CA LEU A 251 18.93 11.97 14.06
C LEU A 251 19.38 11.83 15.51
N TRP A 252 20.67 12.00 15.77
CA TRP A 252 21.19 12.04 17.13
C TRP A 252 21.62 13.46 17.46
N LEU A 253 21.13 14.01 18.56
CA LEU A 253 21.54 15.30 19.08
C LEU A 253 22.46 15.09 20.28
N LYS A 254 23.58 15.81 20.28
CA LYS A 254 24.53 15.87 21.39
C LYS A 254 24.00 16.79 22.51
N PRO A 255 24.66 16.83 23.68
CA PRO A 255 24.24 17.69 24.80
C PRO A 255 24.23 19.19 24.45
N ASP A 256 25.07 19.60 23.50
CA ASP A 256 25.13 20.97 22.97
C ASP A 256 24.06 21.25 21.90
N GLY A 257 23.19 20.28 21.60
CA GLY A 257 22.16 20.35 20.57
C GLY A 257 22.66 20.07 19.14
N SER A 258 23.97 19.85 18.93
CA SER A 258 24.51 19.60 17.60
C SER A 258 24.15 18.21 17.07
N PRO A 259 23.83 18.07 15.76
CA PRO A 259 23.46 16.77 15.19
C PRO A 259 24.67 15.89 14.90
N GLN A 260 24.50 14.57 15.02
CA GLN A 260 25.42 13.54 14.56
C GLN A 260 24.66 12.41 13.86
N LYS A 261 25.34 11.75 12.91
CA LYS A 261 24.72 10.76 12.00
C LYS A 261 24.56 9.37 12.60
N SER A 262 25.35 9.04 13.62
CA SER A 262 25.37 7.70 14.20
C SER A 262 25.06 7.73 15.68
N ALA A 263 24.42 6.66 16.15
CA ALA A 263 24.21 6.45 17.58
C ALA A 263 25.54 6.49 18.34
N PRO A 264 25.60 7.16 19.51
CA PRO A 264 26.75 7.10 20.40
C PRO A 264 27.14 5.66 20.73
N ALA A 265 28.43 5.40 20.96
CA ALA A 265 28.91 4.06 21.31
C ALA A 265 28.19 3.51 22.57
N PHE A 266 28.06 4.33 23.62
CA PHE A 266 27.40 3.90 24.87
C PHE A 266 25.93 3.49 24.69
N VAL A 267 25.22 4.05 23.69
CA VAL A 267 23.85 3.64 23.38
C VAL A 267 23.83 2.23 22.82
N LYS A 268 24.77 1.91 21.93
CA LYS A 268 24.88 0.56 21.36
C LYS A 268 25.26 -0.47 22.41
N ASP A 269 26.00 -0.08 23.44
CA ASP A 269 26.47 -0.99 24.47
C ASP A 269 25.47 -1.17 25.61
N LYS A 270 24.85 -0.07 26.08
CA LYS A 270 23.98 -0.07 27.29
C LYS A 270 22.48 -0.03 26.98
N PHE A 271 22.10 0.41 25.79
CA PHE A 271 20.71 0.66 25.39
C PHE A 271 20.39 0.04 24.02
N ALA A 272 21.00 -1.12 23.73
CA ALA A 272 20.86 -1.80 22.44
C ALA A 272 19.39 -2.16 22.14
N ASP A 273 18.66 -2.61 23.16
CA ASP A 273 17.26 -3.03 23.03
C ASP A 273 16.33 -1.83 22.78
N ASP A 274 16.51 -0.71 23.48
CA ASP A 274 15.77 0.52 23.23
C ASP A 274 16.02 1.02 21.80
N LEU A 275 17.28 1.03 21.36
CA LEU A 275 17.63 1.42 19.99
C LEU A 275 16.99 0.48 18.96
N LYS A 276 16.89 -0.82 19.25
CA LYS A 276 16.23 -1.80 18.38
C LYS A 276 14.72 -1.52 18.31
N GLN A 277 14.08 -1.20 19.44
CA GLN A 277 12.65 -0.83 19.48
C GLN A 277 12.38 0.47 18.72
N ILE A 278 13.21 1.51 18.88
CA ILE A 278 13.08 2.78 18.14
C ILE A 278 13.19 2.55 16.63
N LYS A 279 14.14 1.71 16.18
CA LYS A 279 14.27 1.36 14.75
C LYS A 279 13.07 0.58 14.22
N ALA A 280 12.52 -0.33 15.03
CA ALA A 280 11.30 -1.06 14.65
C ALA A 280 10.10 -0.10 14.53
N LEU A 281 9.97 0.85 15.47
CA LEU A 281 8.97 1.90 15.43
C LEU A 281 9.14 2.78 14.18
N GLN A 282 10.35 3.23 13.87
CA GLN A 282 10.65 4.02 12.68
C GLN A 282 10.24 3.28 11.38
N LYS A 283 10.53 1.97 11.31
CA LYS A 283 10.14 1.13 10.16
C LYS A 283 8.61 1.05 10.03
N ASN A 284 7.89 0.88 11.14
CA ASN A 284 6.43 0.84 11.14
C ASN A 284 5.81 2.19 10.77
N LEU A 285 6.37 3.30 11.28
CA LEU A 285 5.98 4.66 10.93
C LEU A 285 6.11 4.90 9.42
N ASN A 286 7.25 4.53 8.81
CA ASN A 286 7.48 4.69 7.37
C ASN A 286 6.49 3.86 6.54
N ALA A 287 6.23 2.62 6.96
CA ALA A 287 5.23 1.78 6.30
C ALA A 287 3.82 2.39 6.39
N MET A 288 3.45 2.92 7.57
CA MET A 288 2.15 3.56 7.78
C MET A 288 2.00 4.85 6.98
N LEU A 289 3.03 5.71 6.90
CA LEU A 289 3.01 6.91 6.06
C LEU A 289 2.71 6.59 4.60
N THR A 290 3.32 5.53 4.08
CA THR A 290 3.10 5.11 2.69
C THR A 290 1.66 4.65 2.51
N ALA A 291 1.19 3.78 3.39
CA ALA A 291 -0.15 3.22 3.33
C ALA A 291 -1.25 4.29 3.47
N GLN A 292 -1.07 5.26 4.37
CA GLN A 292 -2.02 6.37 4.54
C GLN A 292 -1.98 7.36 3.37
N ARG A 293 -0.81 7.60 2.77
CA ARG A 293 -0.73 8.38 1.52
C ARG A 293 -1.48 7.69 0.38
N ASP A 294 -1.30 6.37 0.22
CA ASP A 294 -2.03 5.59 -0.79
C ASP A 294 -3.54 5.59 -0.51
N ARG A 295 -3.95 5.50 0.75
CA ARG A 295 -5.37 5.58 1.15
C ARG A 295 -5.97 6.97 0.86
N LEU A 296 -5.26 8.05 1.19
CA LEU A 296 -5.68 9.42 0.84
C LEU A 296 -5.83 9.63 -0.68
N ASP A 297 -4.93 9.05 -1.49
CA ASP A 297 -5.05 9.11 -2.97
C ASP A 297 -6.29 8.36 -3.47
N GLN A 298 -6.66 7.25 -2.84
CA GLN A 298 -7.89 6.50 -3.16
C GLN A 298 -9.16 7.26 -2.72
N LEU A 299 -9.11 8.00 -1.60
CA LEU A 299 -10.23 8.80 -1.11
C LEU A 299 -10.62 9.95 -2.06
N LEU A 300 -9.76 10.34 -3.01
CA LEU A 300 -10.12 11.33 -4.05
C LEU A 300 -11.23 10.85 -5.00
N ARG A 301 -11.48 9.54 -5.07
CA ARG A 301 -12.63 8.94 -5.77
C ARG A 301 -13.96 9.19 -5.06
N SER A 302 -13.91 9.37 -3.74
CA SER A 302 -15.08 9.53 -2.89
C SER A 302 -15.49 11.00 -2.79
N GLU A 303 -16.78 11.22 -2.52
CA GLU A 303 -17.32 12.52 -2.09
C GLU A 303 -17.44 12.63 -0.56
N ARG A 304 -16.76 11.73 0.15
CA ARG A 304 -16.76 11.65 1.62
C ARG A 304 -16.51 13.01 2.26
N ARG A 305 -17.45 13.37 3.13
CA ARG A 305 -17.36 14.53 4.02
C ARG A 305 -17.36 14.05 5.47
N VAL A 306 -16.37 14.49 6.23
CA VAL A 306 -16.27 14.24 7.67
C VAL A 306 -16.67 15.47 8.46
N SER A 307 -16.98 15.33 9.74
CA SER A 307 -17.19 16.49 10.61
C SER A 307 -15.89 17.30 10.75
N LEU A 308 -16.03 18.61 11.03
CA LEU A 308 -14.87 19.46 11.31
C LEU A 308 -14.03 18.91 12.47
N ALA A 309 -14.69 18.41 13.53
CA ALA A 309 -14.03 17.78 14.67
C ALA A 309 -13.23 16.54 14.26
N HIS A 310 -13.80 15.66 13.43
CA HIS A 310 -13.10 14.48 12.93
C HIS A 310 -11.87 14.86 12.10
N ALA A 311 -11.98 15.87 11.24
CA ALA A 311 -10.83 16.37 10.48
C ALA A 311 -9.74 16.98 11.39
N GLN A 312 -10.13 17.68 12.45
CA GLN A 312 -9.18 18.19 13.44
C GLN A 312 -8.43 17.05 14.13
N ASP A 313 -9.17 16.08 14.69
CA ASP A 313 -8.59 15.03 15.53
C ASP A 313 -7.83 13.98 14.73
N CYS A 314 -8.38 13.53 13.60
CA CYS A 314 -7.81 12.42 12.83
C CYS A 314 -6.82 12.88 11.74
N TYR A 315 -6.87 14.13 11.31
CA TYR A 315 -6.01 14.64 10.24
C TYR A 315 -5.06 15.74 10.72
N TRP A 316 -5.58 16.91 11.09
CA TRP A 316 -4.75 18.11 11.19
C TRP A 316 -3.97 18.24 12.51
N GLN A 317 -4.49 17.71 13.61
CA GLN A 317 -3.80 17.67 14.91
C GLN A 317 -3.13 16.32 15.19
N HIS A 318 -3.41 15.32 14.35
CA HIS A 318 -2.87 13.97 14.49
C HIS A 318 -1.36 13.94 14.21
N GLY A 319 -0.55 13.31 15.08
CA GLY A 319 0.91 13.32 14.99
C GLY A 319 1.49 12.84 13.65
N LEU A 320 0.94 11.75 13.09
CA LEU A 320 1.30 11.21 11.78
C LEU A 320 0.58 11.89 10.61
N MET A 321 -0.76 11.87 10.61
CA MET A 321 -1.59 12.29 9.47
C MET A 321 -1.48 13.78 9.13
N SER A 322 -1.16 14.65 10.10
CA SER A 322 -1.02 16.10 9.86
C SER A 322 0.05 16.40 8.80
N TRP A 323 1.14 15.63 8.76
CA TRP A 323 2.18 15.77 7.74
C TRP A 323 1.63 15.50 6.33
N LEU A 324 0.72 14.53 6.20
CA LEU A 324 0.10 14.17 4.93
C LEU A 324 -1.08 15.07 4.54
N THR A 325 -1.73 15.71 5.50
CA THR A 325 -3.06 16.33 5.28
C THR A 325 -3.03 17.85 5.29
N LEU A 326 -2.12 18.48 6.03
CA LEU A 326 -1.96 19.94 6.04
C LEU A 326 -1.52 20.52 4.68
N PRO A 327 -0.67 19.85 3.87
CA PRO A 327 -0.32 20.33 2.51
C PRO A 327 -1.43 20.17 1.46
N LEU A 328 -2.57 19.57 1.82
CA LEU A 328 -3.69 19.34 0.91
C LEU A 328 -4.68 20.50 0.93
N ILE A 329 -5.43 20.62 -0.16
CA ILE A 329 -6.53 21.58 -0.33
C ILE A 329 -7.82 20.90 0.13
N TRP A 330 -8.58 21.59 0.96
CA TRP A 330 -9.81 21.09 1.57
C TRP A 330 -11.02 21.92 1.13
N GLN A 331 -12.19 21.28 1.11
CA GLN A 331 -13.49 21.88 0.90
C GLN A 331 -14.23 21.92 2.24
N PHE A 332 -14.64 23.11 2.67
CA PHE A 332 -15.37 23.36 3.90
C PHE A 332 -16.83 23.70 3.58
N TYR A 333 -17.75 23.00 4.23
CA TYR A 333 -19.19 23.11 4.00
C TYR A 333 -19.89 23.52 5.30
N GLN A 334 -20.88 24.41 5.20
CA GLN A 334 -21.68 24.82 6.35
C GLN A 334 -22.51 23.66 6.90
N ASP A 335 -23.04 22.80 6.04
CA ASP A 335 -23.76 21.58 6.41
C ASP A 335 -23.72 20.51 5.30
N ASP A 336 -24.43 19.40 5.48
CA ASP A 336 -24.51 18.30 4.50
C ASP A 336 -25.28 18.67 3.23
N THR A 337 -26.13 19.69 3.26
CA THR A 337 -26.99 20.10 2.13
C THR A 337 -26.37 21.21 1.27
N THR A 338 -25.35 21.88 1.80
CA THR A 338 -24.68 22.98 1.10
C THR A 338 -23.83 22.42 -0.04
N GLU A 339 -24.09 22.88 -1.27
CA GLU A 339 -23.28 22.54 -2.44
C GLU A 339 -22.03 23.43 -2.56
N ASN A 340 -22.15 24.70 -2.18
CA ASN A 340 -21.05 25.67 -2.23
C ASN A 340 -20.07 25.44 -1.08
N ALA A 341 -18.85 25.02 -1.41
CA ALA A 341 -17.78 24.87 -0.45
C ALA A 341 -16.83 26.07 -0.47
N THR A 342 -16.36 26.46 0.70
CA THR A 342 -15.16 27.28 0.81
C THR A 342 -13.93 26.40 0.62
N THR A 343 -13.08 26.71 -0.35
CA THR A 343 -11.82 25.98 -0.57
C THR A 343 -10.68 26.63 0.20
N ALA A 344 -9.92 25.86 0.96
CA ALA A 344 -8.77 26.39 1.69
C ALA A 344 -7.64 25.37 1.86
N LEU A 345 -6.43 25.88 2.05
CA LEU A 345 -5.22 25.13 2.42
C LEU A 345 -4.62 25.75 3.68
N CYS A 346 -4.01 24.94 4.54
CA CYS A 346 -3.36 25.43 5.76
C CYS A 346 -1.95 25.93 5.43
N LEU A 347 -1.71 27.22 5.59
CA LEU A 347 -0.42 27.88 5.41
C LEU A 347 -0.01 28.55 6.71
N ASN A 348 1.10 28.09 7.30
CA ASN A 348 1.64 28.61 8.57
C ASN A 348 0.61 28.63 9.71
N GLY A 349 -0.25 27.61 9.79
CA GLY A 349 -1.28 27.48 10.83
C GLY A 349 -2.56 28.26 10.57
N VAL A 350 -2.71 28.88 9.40
CA VAL A 350 -3.92 29.64 9.01
C VAL A 350 -4.48 29.11 7.71
N TRP A 351 -5.81 29.04 7.60
CA TRP A 351 -6.49 28.66 6.37
C TRP A 351 -6.51 29.82 5.36
N VAL A 352 -6.04 29.55 4.14
CA VAL A 352 -6.00 30.52 3.04
C VAL A 352 -6.70 29.99 1.80
N ASN A 353 -7.30 30.88 1.01
CA ASN A 353 -7.87 30.54 -0.31
C ASN A 353 -6.78 30.42 -1.39
N GLU A 354 -7.19 30.17 -2.64
CA GLU A 354 -6.30 30.04 -3.80
C GLU A 354 -5.50 31.31 -4.16
N LEU A 355 -5.90 32.47 -3.63
CA LEU A 355 -5.19 33.75 -3.77
C LEU A 355 -4.23 34.02 -2.61
N GLY A 356 -4.21 33.16 -1.59
CA GLY A 356 -3.41 33.31 -0.38
C GLY A 356 -4.03 34.24 0.67
N GLU A 357 -5.31 34.56 0.54
CA GLU A 357 -6.04 35.39 1.51
C GLU A 357 -6.62 34.52 2.62
N THR A 358 -6.58 34.99 3.86
CA THR A 358 -7.12 34.27 5.01
C THR A 358 -8.63 34.05 4.88
N VAL A 359 -9.07 32.86 5.25
CA VAL A 359 -10.48 32.49 5.25
C VAL A 359 -10.90 31.94 6.61
N ASP A 360 -12.06 32.37 7.08
CA ASP A 360 -12.67 31.80 8.27
C ASP A 360 -13.48 30.55 7.91
N VAL A 361 -13.11 29.42 8.52
CA VAL A 361 -13.77 28.11 8.36
C VAL A 361 -14.46 27.65 9.64
N SER A 362 -14.48 28.47 10.68
CA SER A 362 -15.01 28.11 12.01
C SER A 362 -16.53 27.82 12.00
N GLY A 363 -17.27 28.42 11.06
CA GLY A 363 -18.70 28.18 10.86
C GLY A 363 -19.02 26.92 10.04
N CYS A 364 -18.04 26.16 9.59
CA CYS A 364 -18.24 24.97 8.77
C CYS A 364 -18.42 23.71 9.62
N LEU A 365 -19.37 22.86 9.26
CA LEU A 365 -19.63 21.60 9.98
C LEU A 365 -18.97 20.40 9.31
N LYS A 366 -18.73 20.47 8.00
CA LYS A 366 -18.26 19.34 7.20
C LYS A 366 -17.06 19.70 6.35
N VAL A 367 -16.20 18.72 6.11
CA VAL A 367 -14.93 18.89 5.40
C VAL A 367 -14.73 17.72 4.44
N GLY A 368 -14.33 18.01 3.20
CA GLY A 368 -14.00 17.02 2.17
C GLY A 368 -12.72 17.37 1.41
N LEU A 369 -12.16 16.40 0.69
CA LEU A 369 -10.99 16.62 -0.15
C LEU A 369 -11.36 17.35 -1.44
N TRP A 370 -10.67 18.45 -1.71
CA TRP A 370 -10.81 19.18 -2.98
C TRP A 370 -10.30 18.34 -4.15
N HIS A 371 -10.98 18.45 -5.30
CA HIS A 371 -10.62 17.73 -6.52
C HIS A 371 -10.69 18.65 -7.75
N PRO A 372 -9.66 18.63 -8.64
CA PRO A 372 -9.57 19.59 -9.73
C PRO A 372 -10.67 19.46 -10.79
N ILE A 373 -11.24 18.27 -11.01
CA ILE A 373 -12.37 18.07 -11.94
C ILE A 373 -13.62 18.89 -11.59
N LEU A 374 -13.75 19.29 -10.31
CA LEU A 374 -14.88 20.09 -9.81
C LEU A 374 -14.54 21.58 -9.74
N ALA A 375 -13.34 21.99 -10.18
CA ALA A 375 -12.87 23.35 -10.12
C ALA A 375 -12.70 23.94 -11.53
N SER A 376 -12.77 25.27 -11.62
CA SER A 376 -12.45 25.96 -12.86
C SER A 376 -10.95 25.85 -13.15
N GLN A 377 -10.58 25.92 -14.44
CA GLN A 377 -9.17 25.93 -14.85
C GLN A 377 -8.38 27.04 -14.15
N GLN A 378 -8.98 28.23 -13.97
CA GLN A 378 -8.35 29.36 -13.28
C GLN A 378 -8.08 29.04 -11.80
N SER A 379 -9.04 28.43 -11.10
CA SER A 379 -8.87 28.00 -9.71
C SER A 379 -7.72 27.00 -9.57
N VAL A 380 -7.67 25.99 -10.44
CA VAL A 380 -6.58 25.01 -10.48
C VAL A 380 -5.22 25.71 -10.68
N LEU A 381 -5.12 26.67 -11.61
CA LEU A 381 -3.90 27.44 -11.84
C LEU A 381 -3.50 28.28 -10.63
N ASN A 382 -4.46 28.93 -9.97
CA ASN A 382 -4.22 29.72 -8.75
C ASN A 382 -3.63 28.85 -7.64
N TRP A 383 -4.23 27.68 -7.38
CA TRP A 383 -3.68 26.72 -6.42
C TRP A 383 -2.27 26.25 -6.78
N ARG A 384 -2.02 25.87 -8.03
CA ARG A 384 -0.67 25.46 -8.48
C ARG A 384 0.36 26.57 -8.27
N ASN A 385 0.01 27.81 -8.59
CA ASN A 385 0.85 28.98 -8.38
C ASN A 385 1.13 29.22 -6.89
N LEU A 386 0.11 29.12 -6.03
CA LEU A 386 0.27 29.27 -4.57
C LEU A 386 1.21 28.20 -4.00
N LEU A 387 1.04 26.93 -4.38
CA LEU A 387 1.89 25.83 -3.94
C LEU A 387 3.36 26.04 -4.37
N ILE A 388 3.59 26.40 -5.63
CA ILE A 388 4.93 26.65 -6.18
C ILE A 388 5.57 27.91 -5.59
N LYS A 389 4.79 28.95 -5.28
CA LYS A 389 5.29 30.19 -4.66
C LYS A 389 5.77 29.94 -3.23
N ASN A 390 5.07 29.10 -2.48
CA ASN A 390 5.36 28.83 -1.07
C ASN A 390 6.16 27.53 -0.85
N GLU A 391 6.65 26.90 -1.93
CA GLU A 391 7.41 25.65 -1.88
C GLU A 391 6.70 24.51 -1.12
N ILE A 392 5.37 24.45 -1.25
CA ILE A 392 4.55 23.42 -0.61
C ILE A 392 4.58 22.16 -1.48
N VAL A 393 5.02 21.04 -0.90
CA VAL A 393 5.02 19.73 -1.54
C VAL A 393 3.78 18.96 -1.12
N GLN A 394 2.91 18.62 -2.07
CA GLN A 394 1.78 17.75 -1.78
C GLN A 394 2.22 16.28 -1.72
N PRO A 395 1.78 15.49 -0.73
CA PRO A 395 2.18 14.08 -0.61
C PRO A 395 1.60 13.19 -1.72
N LEU A 396 0.64 13.72 -2.50
CA LEU A 396 0.03 13.10 -3.66
C LEU A 396 -0.33 14.18 -4.69
N LYS A 397 -0.55 13.81 -5.96
CA LYS A 397 -1.04 14.75 -6.97
C LYS A 397 -2.50 15.12 -6.70
N GLN A 398 -2.72 16.31 -6.11
CA GLN A 398 -4.04 16.89 -5.92
C GLN A 398 -4.27 18.11 -6.84
N ALA A 399 -3.57 19.23 -6.65
CA ALA A 399 -3.66 20.39 -7.56
C ALA A 399 -3.09 20.09 -8.95
N PHE A 400 -2.10 19.19 -9.00
CA PHE A 400 -1.46 18.70 -10.21
C PHE A 400 -2.03 17.35 -10.65
N ARG A 401 -3.23 16.98 -10.20
CA ARG A 401 -3.86 15.73 -10.63
C ARG A 401 -4.29 15.81 -12.09
N GLU A 402 -4.02 14.75 -12.82
CA GLU A 402 -4.54 14.51 -14.15
C GLU A 402 -6.07 14.42 -14.09
N ILE A 403 -6.77 15.06 -15.03
CA ILE A 403 -8.23 14.99 -15.13
C ILE A 403 -8.65 14.42 -16.48
N TYR A 404 -9.67 13.57 -16.49
CA TYR A 404 -10.21 12.97 -17.72
C TYR A 404 -11.68 13.35 -17.81
N VAL A 405 -11.97 14.25 -18.75
CA VAL A 405 -13.34 14.66 -19.09
C VAL A 405 -13.88 13.74 -20.18
N LEU A 406 -15.18 13.51 -20.17
CA LEU A 406 -15.89 12.80 -21.24
C LEU A 406 -15.70 13.55 -22.57
N THR A 407 -15.32 12.83 -23.62
CA THR A 407 -15.08 13.37 -24.96
C THR A 407 -16.18 12.93 -25.94
N GLU A 408 -16.24 13.57 -27.11
CA GLU A 408 -17.17 13.16 -28.18
C GLU A 408 -17.01 11.69 -28.59
N ALA A 409 -15.80 11.15 -28.54
CA ALA A 409 -15.54 9.74 -28.83
C ALA A 409 -16.31 8.83 -27.85
N GLU A 410 -16.29 9.15 -26.56
CA GLU A 410 -17.00 8.39 -25.51
C GLU A 410 -18.52 8.64 -25.53
N ILE A 411 -18.95 9.81 -25.99
CA ILE A 411 -20.38 10.08 -26.26
C ILE A 411 -20.89 9.20 -27.40
N ASN A 412 -20.08 8.98 -28.44
CA ASN A 412 -20.45 8.16 -29.60
C ASN A 412 -20.47 6.66 -29.28
N THR A 413 -19.49 6.15 -28.54
CA THR A 413 -19.46 4.73 -28.11
C THR A 413 -20.49 4.44 -27.02
N ARG A 414 -20.93 5.47 -26.29
CA ARG A 414 -21.92 5.48 -25.20
C ARG A 414 -21.52 4.69 -23.96
N THR A 415 -21.21 3.41 -24.10
CA THR A 415 -21.13 2.45 -22.98
C THR A 415 -19.71 2.04 -22.60
N TYR A 416 -18.71 2.47 -23.38
CA TYR A 416 -17.31 2.13 -23.14
C TYR A 416 -16.35 3.20 -23.65
N SER A 417 -15.15 3.26 -23.06
CA SER A 417 -14.04 4.09 -23.56
C SER A 417 -12.95 3.21 -24.18
N ASN A 418 -12.55 3.55 -25.41
CA ASN A 418 -11.42 2.94 -26.14
C ASN A 418 -10.10 3.72 -25.92
N ARG A 419 -10.07 4.71 -25.02
CA ARG A 419 -8.92 5.62 -24.84
C ARG A 419 -7.61 4.89 -24.53
N PHE A 420 -7.71 3.67 -24.01
CA PHE A 420 -6.60 2.83 -23.59
C PHE A 420 -6.58 1.45 -24.24
N ALA A 421 -7.31 1.26 -25.34
CA ALA A 421 -7.34 0.01 -26.10
C ALA A 421 -6.05 -0.18 -26.94
N ALA A 422 -5.82 -1.41 -27.40
CA ALA A 422 -4.74 -1.80 -28.32
C ALA A 422 -3.29 -1.69 -27.77
N HIS A 423 -3.10 -1.69 -26.45
CA HIS A 423 -1.78 -1.75 -25.82
C HIS A 423 -1.43 -3.17 -25.37
N ILE A 424 -0.17 -3.58 -25.54
CA ILE A 424 0.38 -4.79 -24.93
C ILE A 424 1.04 -4.41 -23.60
N LEU A 425 0.58 -5.00 -22.50
CA LEU A 425 1.10 -4.75 -21.15
C LEU A 425 1.86 -5.96 -20.62
N LYS A 426 2.94 -5.72 -19.86
CA LYS A 426 3.55 -6.74 -18.99
C LYS A 426 2.56 -7.12 -17.90
N GLN A 427 2.00 -8.33 -17.98
CA GLN A 427 0.87 -8.75 -17.17
C GLN A 427 1.15 -8.63 -15.66
N HIS A 428 2.28 -9.17 -15.17
CA HIS A 428 2.62 -9.11 -13.74
C HIS A 428 2.74 -7.68 -13.21
N GLN A 429 3.31 -6.77 -14.01
CA GLN A 429 3.51 -5.38 -13.63
C GLN A 429 2.16 -4.65 -13.56
N TYR A 430 1.34 -4.78 -14.61
CA TYR A 430 -0.03 -4.27 -14.65
C TYR A 430 -0.86 -4.77 -13.46
N MET A 431 -0.91 -6.09 -13.23
CA MET A 431 -1.70 -6.68 -12.15
C MET A 431 -1.23 -6.21 -10.77
N THR A 432 0.07 -5.95 -10.59
CA THR A 432 0.62 -5.39 -9.34
C THR A 432 0.16 -3.95 -9.13
N LEU A 433 0.15 -3.11 -10.18
CA LEU A 433 -0.33 -1.73 -10.12
C LEU A 433 -1.84 -1.68 -9.83
N ALA A 434 -2.62 -2.52 -10.53
CA ALA A 434 -4.06 -2.62 -10.37
C ALA A 434 -4.44 -3.01 -8.93
N LYS A 435 -3.86 -4.11 -8.42
CA LYS A 435 -4.08 -4.55 -7.03
C LYS A 435 -3.67 -3.52 -5.99
N GLY A 436 -2.58 -2.79 -6.24
CA GLY A 436 -2.14 -1.68 -5.37
C GLY A 436 -3.13 -0.52 -5.28
N ARG A 437 -4.03 -0.37 -6.25
CA ARG A 437 -5.05 0.68 -6.31
C ARG A 437 -6.48 0.21 -6.02
N GLY A 438 -6.61 -1.00 -5.45
CA GLY A 438 -7.89 -1.58 -5.05
C GLY A 438 -8.64 -2.32 -6.15
N TRP A 439 -8.04 -2.47 -7.35
CA TRP A 439 -8.63 -3.27 -8.41
C TRP A 439 -8.42 -4.76 -8.13
N SER A 440 -9.41 -5.56 -8.51
CA SER A 440 -9.45 -7.01 -8.34
C SER A 440 -9.35 -7.70 -9.70
N GLY A 441 -8.49 -8.70 -9.80
CA GLY A 441 -8.31 -9.51 -10.99
C GLY A 441 -7.31 -10.64 -10.76
N HIS A 442 -7.19 -11.52 -11.75
CA HIS A 442 -6.31 -12.68 -11.72
C HIS A 442 -5.35 -12.66 -12.89
N LEU A 443 -4.23 -13.35 -12.75
CA LEU A 443 -3.31 -13.52 -13.88
C LEU A 443 -3.95 -14.53 -14.83
N GLY A 444 -4.06 -14.18 -16.09
CA GLY A 444 -4.34 -15.08 -17.18
C GLY A 444 -3.13 -15.96 -17.52
N GLY A 445 -3.40 -17.15 -18.01
CA GLY A 445 -2.39 -18.14 -18.35
C GLY A 445 -2.98 -19.28 -19.17
N ALA A 446 -2.13 -20.23 -19.52
CA ALA A 446 -2.45 -21.30 -20.45
C ALA A 446 -3.11 -22.50 -19.76
N TRP A 447 -4.29 -22.25 -19.23
CA TRP A 447 -5.24 -23.24 -18.78
C TRP A 447 -6.63 -22.87 -19.32
N ASP A 448 -7.57 -23.82 -19.28
CA ASP A 448 -8.92 -23.59 -19.78
C ASP A 448 -9.60 -22.42 -19.03
N GLY A 449 -10.00 -21.38 -19.76
CA GLY A 449 -10.58 -20.15 -19.20
C GLY A 449 -9.57 -19.20 -18.54
N GLY A 450 -8.28 -19.36 -18.84
CA GLY A 450 -7.20 -18.47 -18.39
C GLY A 450 -6.91 -17.30 -19.34
N ASP A 451 -7.78 -17.05 -20.32
CA ASP A 451 -7.67 -15.99 -21.33
C ASP A 451 -8.02 -14.59 -20.82
N ASP A 452 -8.74 -14.51 -19.70
CA ASP A 452 -9.13 -13.24 -19.07
C ASP A 452 -8.04 -12.70 -18.13
N GLY A 453 -7.46 -11.56 -18.51
CA GLY A 453 -6.54 -10.78 -17.67
C GLY A 453 -7.20 -9.55 -17.02
N SER A 454 -8.52 -9.38 -17.20
CA SER A 454 -9.25 -8.16 -16.86
C SER A 454 -9.26 -7.88 -15.37
N VAL A 455 -9.40 -6.60 -15.02
CA VAL A 455 -9.53 -6.15 -13.64
C VAL A 455 -10.81 -5.35 -13.46
N SER A 456 -11.37 -5.41 -12.25
CA SER A 456 -12.55 -4.66 -11.85
C SER A 456 -12.31 -3.85 -10.57
N LEU A 457 -12.97 -2.71 -10.45
CA LEU A 457 -12.96 -1.86 -9.27
C LEU A 457 -14.39 -1.64 -8.78
N ALA A 458 -14.67 -2.12 -7.56
CA ALA A 458 -15.94 -1.86 -6.90
C ALA A 458 -16.00 -0.40 -6.39
N LEU A 459 -17.11 0.27 -6.67
CA LEU A 459 -17.39 1.66 -6.29
C LEU A 459 -18.73 1.72 -5.53
N PRO A 460 -18.75 1.20 -4.29
CA PRO A 460 -20.00 0.95 -3.56
C PRO A 460 -20.81 2.22 -3.25
N GLU A 461 -20.16 3.37 -3.06
CA GLU A 461 -20.83 4.66 -2.82
C GLU A 461 -21.77 5.09 -3.97
N TYR A 462 -21.50 4.60 -5.18
CA TYR A 462 -22.24 4.96 -6.39
C TYR A 462 -23.06 3.80 -6.96
N ASP A 463 -22.99 2.65 -6.30
CA ASP A 463 -23.51 1.38 -6.82
C ASP A 463 -23.00 1.11 -8.25
N LEU A 464 -21.67 1.16 -8.40
CA LEU A 464 -20.98 0.98 -9.67
C LEU A 464 -19.84 -0.05 -9.53
N THR A 465 -19.49 -0.68 -10.65
CA THR A 465 -18.23 -1.39 -10.83
C THR A 465 -17.61 -0.93 -12.13
N ALA A 466 -16.35 -0.48 -12.07
CA ALA A 466 -15.56 -0.20 -13.26
C ALA A 466 -14.81 -1.46 -13.70
N HIS A 467 -14.69 -1.67 -15.00
CA HIS A 467 -13.98 -2.80 -15.59
C HIS A 467 -12.95 -2.28 -16.59
N PHE A 468 -11.74 -2.82 -16.53
CA PHE A 468 -10.73 -2.65 -17.56
C PHE A 468 -10.46 -3.99 -18.21
N TRP A 469 -10.89 -4.11 -19.45
CA TRP A 469 -10.89 -5.35 -20.21
C TRP A 469 -9.50 -5.57 -20.81
N THR A 470 -8.97 -6.77 -20.60
CA THR A 470 -7.71 -7.20 -21.22
C THR A 470 -7.75 -8.69 -21.53
N GLU A 471 -7.17 -9.07 -22.66
CA GLU A 471 -7.09 -10.47 -23.11
C GLU A 471 -5.63 -10.94 -23.11
N THR A 472 -5.39 -12.21 -22.81
CA THR A 472 -4.01 -12.73 -22.85
C THR A 472 -3.46 -12.80 -24.26
N VAL A 473 -2.18 -12.46 -24.41
CA VAL A 473 -1.50 -12.50 -25.72
C VAL A 473 -0.79 -13.84 -25.86
N HIS A 474 -1.25 -14.64 -26.83
CA HIS A 474 -0.65 -15.93 -27.15
C HIS A 474 0.55 -15.73 -28.08
N SER A 475 1.76 -16.00 -27.59
CA SER A 475 2.92 -16.21 -28.47
C SER A 475 3.76 -17.37 -27.97
N GLU A 476 4.40 -18.09 -28.90
CA GLU A 476 5.36 -19.14 -28.58
C GLU A 476 6.41 -18.57 -27.59
N ASP A 477 6.66 -19.29 -26.51
CA ASP A 477 7.59 -18.96 -25.42
C ASP A 477 7.29 -17.71 -24.56
N ALA A 478 6.13 -17.06 -24.68
CA ALA A 478 5.77 -15.90 -23.84
C ALA A 478 4.91 -16.26 -22.60
N TRP A 479 5.33 -17.31 -21.89
CA TRP A 479 4.74 -17.74 -20.62
C TRP A 479 5.82 -18.16 -19.62
N THR A 480 5.49 -18.12 -18.34
CA THR A 480 6.36 -18.61 -17.26
C THR A 480 6.34 -20.14 -17.21
N GLU A 481 7.30 -20.75 -16.47
CA GLU A 481 7.30 -22.19 -16.18
C GLU A 481 6.00 -22.67 -15.50
N SER A 482 5.26 -21.77 -14.85
CA SER A 482 3.96 -22.05 -14.24
C SER A 482 2.77 -21.84 -15.17
N GLY A 483 3.00 -21.64 -16.47
CA GLY A 483 1.95 -21.46 -17.49
C GLY A 483 1.29 -20.09 -17.51
N ILE A 484 1.77 -19.10 -16.74
CA ILE A 484 1.23 -17.73 -16.73
C ILE A 484 1.76 -16.95 -17.95
N TYR A 485 0.88 -16.29 -18.71
CA TYR A 485 1.30 -15.47 -19.85
C TYR A 485 2.09 -14.21 -19.40
N LEU A 486 3.08 -13.81 -20.18
CA LEU A 486 3.88 -12.62 -19.87
C LEU A 486 3.14 -11.32 -20.21
N TYR A 487 2.21 -11.36 -21.17
CA TYR A 487 1.59 -10.19 -21.76
C TYR A 487 0.07 -10.30 -21.88
N VAL A 488 -0.59 -9.16 -21.79
CA VAL A 488 -2.03 -8.98 -22.09
C VAL A 488 -2.21 -7.83 -23.07
N SER A 489 -3.23 -7.91 -23.93
CA SER A 489 -3.69 -6.85 -24.82
C SER A 489 -4.85 -6.10 -24.16
N THR A 490 -4.87 -4.78 -24.26
CA THR A 490 -5.89 -3.94 -23.63
C THR A 490 -7.04 -3.66 -24.57
N ASP A 491 -8.24 -3.57 -24.01
CA ASP A 491 -9.44 -3.21 -24.74
C ASP A 491 -10.20 -2.09 -23.99
N GLN A 492 -11.44 -2.33 -23.61
CA GLN A 492 -12.37 -1.30 -23.18
C GLN A 492 -12.34 -1.01 -21.67
N VAL A 493 -12.61 0.25 -21.34
CA VAL A 493 -13.05 0.63 -19.99
C VAL A 493 -14.57 0.74 -19.97
N ARG A 494 -15.23 0.01 -19.05
CA ARG A 494 -16.70 -0.04 -18.91
C ARG A 494 -17.14 0.18 -17.47
N PHE A 495 -18.39 0.59 -17.30
CA PHE A 495 -19.03 0.69 -15.99
C PHE A 495 -20.31 -0.15 -15.97
N THR A 496 -20.53 -0.85 -14.86
CA THR A 496 -21.74 -1.65 -14.65
C THR A 496 -22.40 -1.33 -13.32
N ARG A 497 -23.72 -1.43 -13.27
CA ARG A 497 -24.55 -1.50 -12.05
C ARG A 497 -25.40 -2.74 -12.13
N ASP A 498 -25.43 -3.56 -11.08
CA ASP A 498 -26.14 -4.85 -11.10
C ASP A 498 -25.82 -5.71 -12.33
N ASN A 499 -24.54 -5.74 -12.74
CA ASN A 499 -24.04 -6.39 -13.96
C ASN A 499 -24.62 -5.87 -15.30
N GLN A 500 -25.33 -4.73 -15.29
CA GLN A 500 -25.80 -4.05 -16.49
C GLN A 500 -24.86 -2.89 -16.84
N VAL A 501 -24.47 -2.79 -18.11
CA VAL A 501 -23.59 -1.72 -18.59
C VAL A 501 -24.32 -0.38 -18.57
N ILE A 502 -23.65 0.68 -18.11
CA ILE A 502 -24.19 2.03 -18.01
C ILE A 502 -23.55 2.93 -19.06
N ASP A 503 -24.35 3.81 -19.67
CA ASP A 503 -23.88 4.92 -20.49
C ASP A 503 -22.91 5.83 -19.70
N LEU A 504 -21.76 6.14 -20.29
CA LEU A 504 -20.68 6.94 -19.70
C LEU A 504 -21.10 8.36 -19.30
N ILE A 505 -22.11 8.92 -19.98
CA ILE A 505 -22.76 10.20 -19.63
C ILE A 505 -23.38 10.17 -18.22
N ASN A 506 -23.80 9.01 -17.74
CA ASN A 506 -24.41 8.87 -16.41
C ASN A 506 -23.38 8.60 -15.30
N ILE A 507 -22.09 8.57 -15.63
CA ILE A 507 -21.02 8.36 -14.65
C ILE A 507 -20.59 9.71 -14.09
N PRO A 508 -20.51 9.88 -12.76
CA PRO A 508 -20.04 11.12 -12.15
C PRO A 508 -18.65 11.52 -12.69
N PRO A 509 -18.40 12.80 -13.03
CA PRO A 509 -17.14 13.23 -13.64
C PRO A 509 -15.90 12.88 -12.81
N ARG A 510 -16.01 12.97 -11.48
CA ARG A 510 -14.97 12.54 -10.54
C ARG A 510 -14.65 11.06 -10.72
N ILE A 511 -15.65 10.20 -10.70
CA ILE A 511 -15.46 8.75 -10.86
C ILE A 511 -14.88 8.39 -12.21
N PHE A 512 -15.42 8.96 -13.29
CA PHE A 512 -14.90 8.74 -14.63
C PHE A 512 -13.42 9.14 -14.73
N SER A 513 -13.10 10.34 -14.22
CA SER A 513 -11.73 10.86 -14.22
C SER A 513 -10.77 9.95 -13.44
N GLU A 514 -11.15 9.52 -12.25
CA GLU A 514 -10.28 8.74 -11.38
C GLU A 514 -10.05 7.31 -11.88
N VAL A 515 -11.08 6.69 -12.47
CA VAL A 515 -10.96 5.37 -13.10
C VAL A 515 -10.02 5.44 -14.31
N LEU A 516 -10.19 6.42 -15.19
CA LEU A 516 -9.30 6.57 -16.35
C LEU A 516 -7.87 6.92 -15.93
N ARG A 517 -7.69 7.67 -14.84
CA ARG A 517 -6.37 7.96 -14.26
C ARG A 517 -5.64 6.71 -13.77
N ASP A 518 -6.38 5.74 -13.24
CA ASP A 518 -5.83 4.44 -12.89
C ASP A 518 -5.39 3.66 -14.12
N VAL A 519 -6.25 3.60 -15.13
CA VAL A 519 -5.95 2.88 -16.37
C VAL A 519 -4.77 3.52 -17.12
N ASP A 520 -4.66 4.85 -17.15
CA ASP A 520 -3.50 5.55 -17.73
C ASP A 520 -2.20 5.19 -16.99
N LEU A 521 -2.24 5.06 -15.66
CA LEU A 521 -1.07 4.56 -14.91
C LEU A 521 -0.71 3.13 -15.34
N PHE A 522 -1.70 2.25 -15.44
CA PHE A 522 -1.48 0.85 -15.80
C PHE A 522 -0.82 0.74 -17.17
N VAL A 523 -1.39 1.42 -18.16
CA VAL A 523 -0.87 1.45 -19.53
C VAL A 523 0.48 2.15 -19.58
N GLY A 524 0.59 3.36 -19.04
CA GLY A 524 1.81 4.17 -19.12
C GLY A 524 3.02 3.54 -18.44
N VAL A 525 2.84 2.66 -17.46
CA VAL A 525 3.93 1.99 -16.74
C VAL A 525 4.19 0.56 -17.23
N ALA A 526 3.16 -0.18 -17.64
CA ALA A 526 3.29 -1.59 -18.02
C ALA A 526 3.36 -1.84 -19.53
N SER A 527 3.06 -0.85 -20.38
CA SER A 527 3.06 -1.02 -21.83
C SER A 527 4.45 -1.29 -22.41
N VAL A 528 4.52 -2.23 -23.36
CA VAL A 528 5.73 -2.59 -24.12
C VAL A 528 5.58 -2.33 -25.62
N GLY A 529 4.39 -1.94 -26.07
CA GLY A 529 4.06 -1.82 -27.48
C GLY A 529 2.54 -1.79 -27.69
N ASN A 530 2.12 -1.68 -28.95
CA ASN A 530 0.74 -1.91 -29.35
C ASN A 530 0.53 -3.36 -29.73
N ASP A 531 -0.73 -3.81 -29.64
CA ASP A 531 -1.16 -5.05 -30.24
C ASP A 531 -1.39 -4.81 -31.73
N PRO A 532 -0.54 -5.34 -32.63
CA PRO A 532 -0.72 -5.15 -34.06
C PRO A 532 -1.96 -5.89 -34.58
N THR A 533 -2.47 -6.88 -33.85
CA THR A 533 -3.63 -7.69 -34.27
C THR A 533 -4.95 -7.21 -33.70
N TRP A 534 -4.93 -6.19 -32.82
CA TRP A 534 -6.16 -5.61 -32.29
C TRP A 534 -6.99 -4.99 -33.41
N GLN A 535 -8.24 -5.43 -33.52
CA GLN A 535 -9.25 -4.85 -34.38
C GLN A 535 -10.35 -4.31 -33.48
N ASP A 536 -10.67 -3.03 -33.62
CA ASP A 536 -12.00 -2.58 -33.23
C ASP A 536 -12.99 -3.42 -34.04
N ASN A 537 -14.14 -3.80 -33.49
CA ASN A 537 -15.15 -4.58 -34.22
C ASN A 537 -15.79 -3.78 -35.40
N GLY A 538 -15.08 -2.80 -35.99
CA GLY A 538 -15.55 -1.91 -37.06
C GLY A 538 -14.52 -1.11 -37.90
N GLY A 539 -13.21 -1.43 -37.98
CA GLY A 539 -12.34 -0.67 -38.91
C GLY A 539 -10.86 -1.06 -39.05
N GLU A 540 -10.25 -0.65 -40.18
CA GLU A 540 -8.95 -1.12 -40.72
C GLU A 540 -7.67 -0.71 -39.95
N PRO A 541 -6.55 -1.47 -40.13
CA PRO A 541 -5.37 -1.40 -39.28
C PRO A 541 -4.33 -0.31 -39.66
N ARG A 542 -3.57 0.23 -38.68
CA ARG A 542 -2.42 1.16 -38.89
C ARG A 542 -1.14 0.66 -38.19
N HIS A 543 -0.20 0.11 -38.96
CA HIS A 543 0.78 -0.91 -38.48
C HIS A 543 2.26 -0.52 -38.30
N GLN A 544 2.70 0.73 -38.41
CA GLN A 544 4.15 1.05 -38.26
C GLN A 544 4.46 2.39 -37.59
N GLN A 545 3.45 3.18 -37.28
CA GLN A 545 3.61 4.55 -36.78
C GLN A 545 3.76 4.63 -35.24
N TYR A 546 3.56 3.54 -34.50
CA TYR A 546 3.47 3.59 -33.03
C TYR A 546 4.79 3.73 -32.28
N TRP A 547 5.90 3.05 -32.65
CA TRP A 547 7.14 3.28 -31.87
C TRP A 547 7.58 4.75 -31.95
N GLN A 548 7.42 5.38 -33.12
CA GLN A 548 7.58 6.83 -33.25
C GLN A 548 6.48 7.62 -32.51
N ALA A 549 5.20 7.25 -32.59
CA ALA A 549 4.10 7.96 -31.91
C ALA A 549 4.08 7.79 -30.37
N TYR A 550 4.58 6.69 -29.82
CA TYR A 550 4.68 6.43 -28.38
C TYR A 550 6.00 6.95 -27.81
N SER A 551 7.10 6.74 -28.53
CA SER A 551 8.40 7.24 -28.08
C SER A 551 8.50 8.76 -28.23
N PHE A 552 7.82 9.36 -29.21
CA PHE A 552 7.99 10.77 -29.60
C PHE A 552 6.71 11.49 -30.09
N GLY A 553 5.52 10.88 -30.00
CA GLY A 553 4.26 11.48 -30.44
C GLY A 553 3.55 12.27 -29.34
N ASP A 554 2.21 12.27 -29.33
CA ASP A 554 1.43 13.12 -28.43
C ASP A 554 1.53 12.70 -26.96
N LEU A 555 1.45 13.70 -26.06
CA LEU A 555 1.54 13.49 -24.62
C LEU A 555 0.21 12.93 -24.07
N ASN A 556 0.26 11.84 -23.28
CA ASN A 556 -0.86 11.43 -22.43
C ASN A 556 -1.11 12.45 -21.30
N GLU A 557 -2.21 12.33 -20.55
CA GLU A 557 -2.58 13.32 -19.53
C GLU A 557 -1.53 13.44 -18.41
N MET A 558 -0.91 12.32 -18.01
CA MET A 558 0.22 12.33 -17.09
C MET A 558 1.40 13.15 -17.64
N ALA A 559 1.74 12.99 -18.91
CA ALA A 559 2.83 13.71 -19.55
C ALA A 559 2.49 15.18 -19.86
N LYS A 560 1.23 15.52 -20.14
CA LYS A 560 0.75 16.91 -20.23
C LYS A 560 0.87 17.62 -18.89
N THR A 561 0.46 16.97 -17.81
CA THR A 561 0.64 17.47 -16.44
C THR A 561 2.13 17.67 -16.15
N ARG A 562 2.98 16.71 -16.50
CA ARG A 562 4.44 16.83 -16.39
C ARG A 562 4.99 18.02 -17.18
N LYS A 563 4.54 18.23 -18.42
CA LYS A 563 4.90 19.39 -19.24
C LYS A 563 4.53 20.69 -18.53
N SER A 564 3.29 20.83 -18.07
CA SER A 564 2.84 22.02 -17.32
C SER A 564 3.70 22.30 -16.10
N VAL A 565 4.05 21.27 -15.32
CA VAL A 565 4.96 21.39 -14.17
C VAL A 565 6.35 21.84 -14.60
N LEU A 566 6.90 21.27 -15.68
CA LEU A 566 8.18 21.69 -16.23
C LEU A 566 8.16 23.15 -16.69
N GLU A 567 7.10 23.62 -17.35
CA GLU A 567 6.97 25.03 -17.78
C GLU A 567 7.01 25.99 -16.58
N MET A 568 6.42 25.59 -15.46
CA MET A 568 6.41 26.40 -14.23
C MET A 568 7.75 26.34 -13.48
N LEU A 569 8.42 25.19 -13.46
CA LEU A 569 9.67 24.98 -12.71
C LEU A 569 10.90 25.46 -13.48
N LEU A 570 10.98 25.20 -14.79
CA LEU A 570 12.18 25.38 -15.62
C LEU A 570 12.83 26.77 -15.50
N PRO A 571 12.07 27.89 -15.47
CA PRO A 571 12.66 29.23 -15.32
C PRO A 571 13.41 29.42 -13.99
N ARG A 572 13.09 28.63 -12.96
CA ARG A 572 13.71 28.67 -11.63
C ARG A 572 14.88 27.70 -11.49
N LEU A 573 15.08 26.79 -12.46
CA LEU A 573 16.16 25.81 -12.43
C LEU A 573 17.47 26.41 -12.95
N LYS A 574 18.61 25.83 -12.52
CA LYS A 574 19.95 26.21 -12.99
C LYS A 574 20.09 26.14 -14.52
N ILE A 575 19.38 25.21 -15.15
CA ILE A 575 19.37 25.01 -16.61
C ILE A 575 18.39 25.92 -17.36
N GLY A 576 17.62 26.77 -16.68
CA GLY A 576 16.58 27.58 -17.31
C GLY A 576 17.06 28.54 -18.41
N LYS A 577 18.37 28.84 -18.46
CA LYS A 577 18.99 29.64 -19.53
C LYS A 577 19.38 28.85 -20.78
N VAL A 578 19.49 27.52 -20.67
CA VAL A 578 19.95 26.62 -21.73
C VAL A 578 18.91 25.56 -22.08
N ALA A 579 17.73 25.62 -21.48
CA ALA A 579 16.65 24.69 -21.72
C ALA A 579 15.32 25.43 -21.91
N HIS A 580 14.49 24.92 -22.82
CA HIS A 580 13.14 25.41 -23.07
C HIS A 580 12.24 24.25 -23.51
N ILE A 581 10.93 24.45 -23.45
CA ILE A 581 9.97 23.47 -23.96
C ILE A 581 9.62 23.82 -25.41
N ASP A 582 9.70 22.82 -26.28
CA ASP A 582 9.29 22.91 -27.68
C ASP A 582 8.42 21.69 -28.02
N GLY A 583 7.14 21.93 -28.33
CA GLY A 583 6.15 20.88 -28.55
C GLY A 583 6.06 19.89 -27.38
N ASN A 584 6.40 18.62 -27.64
CA ASN A 584 6.37 17.51 -26.68
C ASN A 584 7.75 17.23 -26.04
N PHE A 585 8.72 18.13 -26.25
CA PHE A 585 10.10 17.94 -25.83
C PHE A 585 10.56 19.04 -24.87
N LEU A 586 11.37 18.64 -23.88
CA LEU A 586 12.29 19.54 -23.19
C LEU A 586 13.58 19.58 -23.99
N VAL A 587 13.86 20.71 -24.63
CA VAL A 587 15.06 20.93 -25.43
C VAL A 587 16.15 21.50 -24.51
N VAL A 588 17.34 20.91 -24.54
CA VAL A 588 18.49 21.30 -23.71
C VAL A 588 19.69 21.52 -24.61
N GLN A 589 20.26 22.72 -24.56
CA GLN A 589 21.49 23.08 -25.24
C GLN A 589 22.69 22.77 -24.32
N GLY A 590 23.35 21.65 -24.58
CA GLY A 590 24.64 21.31 -23.96
C GLY A 590 25.80 22.10 -24.55
N LYS A 591 27.02 21.73 -24.17
CA LYS A 591 28.28 22.27 -24.71
C LYS A 591 28.74 21.52 -25.97
N LEU A 592 28.38 20.24 -26.12
CA LEU A 592 28.75 19.41 -27.26
C LEU A 592 27.60 19.26 -28.27
N ARG A 593 26.37 19.04 -27.80
CA ARG A 593 25.17 18.93 -28.67
C ARG A 593 23.93 19.60 -28.06
N THR A 594 22.89 19.71 -28.88
CA THR A 594 21.53 20.02 -28.41
C THR A 594 20.72 18.72 -28.33
N TYR A 595 19.95 18.57 -27.27
CA TYR A 595 19.20 17.37 -26.94
C TYR A 595 17.70 17.68 -26.86
N LYS A 596 16.86 16.83 -27.43
CA LYS A 596 15.40 16.86 -27.24
C LYS A 596 15.00 15.69 -26.35
N ILE A 597 14.50 15.96 -25.16
CA ILE A 597 14.01 14.94 -24.22
C ILE A 597 12.49 14.90 -24.34
N HIS A 598 11.93 13.80 -24.83
CA HIS A 598 10.49 13.65 -24.94
C HIS A 598 9.87 13.59 -23.55
N ILE A 599 8.90 14.47 -23.27
CA ILE A 599 8.37 14.66 -21.91
C ILE A 599 7.59 13.41 -21.45
N GLY A 600 6.93 12.69 -22.37
CA GLY A 600 6.17 11.48 -22.06
C GLY A 600 7.06 10.27 -21.78
N SER A 601 7.79 9.83 -22.79
CA SER A 601 8.62 8.60 -22.79
C SER A 601 9.97 8.77 -22.08
N THR A 602 10.41 10.00 -21.84
CA THR A 602 11.74 10.37 -21.35
C THR A 602 12.89 10.10 -22.35
N ASN A 603 12.58 9.67 -23.57
CA ASN A 603 13.56 9.33 -24.60
C ASN A 603 14.29 10.59 -25.11
N ILE A 604 15.56 10.42 -25.50
CA ILE A 604 16.43 11.54 -25.89
C ILE A 604 16.79 11.42 -27.37
N LEU A 605 16.66 12.52 -28.10
CA LEU A 605 17.18 12.69 -29.45
C LEU A 605 18.29 13.76 -29.45
N MET A 606 19.36 13.53 -30.20
CA MET A 606 20.46 14.49 -30.38
C MET A 606 20.30 15.20 -31.72
N LEU A 607 20.28 16.53 -31.70
CA LEU A 607 20.30 17.35 -32.90
C LEU A 607 21.71 17.41 -33.52
N PRO A 608 21.82 17.62 -34.85
CA PRO A 608 20.73 17.93 -35.80
C PRO A 608 20.05 16.71 -36.45
N ASN A 609 20.57 15.50 -36.28
CA ASN A 609 20.13 14.30 -37.01
C ASN A 609 19.07 13.46 -36.28
N ASP A 610 18.55 13.95 -35.14
CA ASP A 610 17.63 13.20 -34.26
C ASP A 610 18.15 11.80 -33.91
N GLN A 611 19.46 11.70 -33.69
CA GLN A 611 20.08 10.44 -33.27
C GLN A 611 19.67 10.11 -31.84
N TYR A 612 19.10 8.92 -31.64
CA TYR A 612 18.69 8.46 -30.31
C TYR A 612 19.89 8.33 -29.36
N LEU A 613 19.73 8.86 -28.14
CA LEU A 613 20.70 8.71 -27.06
C LEU A 613 20.07 7.90 -25.92
N CYS A 614 20.63 6.72 -25.66
CA CYS A 614 20.16 5.87 -24.57
C CYS A 614 20.91 6.24 -23.28
N ILE A 615 20.18 6.76 -22.30
CA ILE A 615 20.66 6.96 -20.92
C ILE A 615 19.76 6.17 -20.00
N VAL A 616 20.30 5.11 -19.41
CA VAL A 616 19.63 4.30 -18.40
C VAL A 616 19.90 4.93 -17.03
N PRO A 617 18.88 5.38 -16.30
CA PRO A 617 19.08 5.91 -14.94
C PRO A 617 19.64 4.82 -14.03
N ASP A 618 20.81 5.06 -13.43
CA ASP A 618 21.35 4.19 -12.40
C ASP A 618 20.57 4.41 -11.09
N ARG A 619 19.64 3.49 -10.79
CA ARG A 619 18.77 3.55 -9.61
C ARG A 619 19.54 3.43 -8.28
N SER A 620 20.82 3.06 -8.30
CA SER A 620 21.67 2.95 -7.10
C SER A 620 22.34 4.27 -6.70
N LYS A 621 22.44 5.23 -7.63
CA LYS A 621 23.05 6.54 -7.38
C LYS A 621 22.05 7.50 -6.74
N LYS A 622 22.57 8.39 -5.88
CA LYS A 622 21.79 9.43 -5.20
C LYS A 622 21.11 10.30 -6.26
N ASP A 623 19.79 10.43 -6.17
CA ASP A 623 19.01 11.24 -7.11
C ASP A 623 19.50 12.69 -7.10
N VAL A 624 20.05 13.17 -8.23
CA VAL A 624 20.56 14.53 -8.38
C VAL A 624 19.41 15.56 -8.24
N THR A 625 18.16 15.11 -8.39
CA THR A 625 16.96 15.91 -8.16
C THR A 625 16.49 15.92 -6.70
N SER A 626 17.13 15.19 -5.79
CA SER A 626 16.72 15.14 -4.37
C SER A 626 16.77 16.48 -3.61
N GLN A 627 17.44 17.50 -4.17
CA GLN A 627 17.46 18.87 -3.64
C GLN A 627 16.59 19.84 -4.44
N LEU A 628 15.96 19.38 -5.51
CA LEU A 628 15.07 20.21 -6.32
C LEU A 628 13.66 20.16 -5.72
N PHE A 629 13.05 21.33 -5.58
CA PHE A 629 11.64 21.42 -5.26
C PHE A 629 10.80 20.82 -6.40
N ILE A 630 10.02 19.80 -6.07
CA ILE A 630 8.97 19.23 -6.91
C ILE A 630 7.66 19.38 -6.13
N PRO A 631 6.60 19.97 -6.69
CA PRO A 631 5.42 20.36 -5.92
C PRO A 631 4.55 19.19 -5.45
N PHE A 632 4.91 17.95 -5.79
CA PHE A 632 4.24 16.74 -5.33
C PHE A 632 5.18 15.53 -5.33
N GLU A 633 4.85 14.50 -4.59
CA GLU A 633 5.52 13.19 -4.67
C GLU A 633 4.86 12.25 -5.70
N GLY A 634 5.63 11.27 -6.22
CA GLY A 634 5.09 10.13 -6.97
C GLY A 634 5.20 10.13 -8.50
N ASP A 635 5.88 11.10 -9.14
CA ASP A 635 6.15 11.08 -10.60
C ASP A 635 7.63 10.83 -10.90
N ALA A 636 8.04 9.56 -10.94
CA ALA A 636 9.42 9.18 -11.20
C ALA A 636 9.91 9.63 -12.60
N ALA A 637 9.02 9.72 -13.58
CA ALA A 637 9.38 10.13 -14.93
C ALA A 637 9.73 11.62 -15.00
N LEU A 638 9.07 12.49 -14.22
CA LEU A 638 9.48 13.88 -14.06
C LEU A 638 10.92 13.99 -13.53
N SER A 639 11.27 13.23 -12.49
CA SER A 639 12.64 13.18 -11.95
C SER A 639 13.65 12.68 -12.98
N VAL A 640 13.29 11.70 -13.80
CA VAL A 640 14.14 11.18 -14.88
C VAL A 640 14.37 12.24 -15.97
N VAL A 641 13.32 12.95 -16.41
CA VAL A 641 13.43 14.03 -17.40
C VAL A 641 14.34 15.13 -16.87
N LEU A 642 14.14 15.58 -15.63
CA LEU A 642 14.97 16.61 -14.99
C LEU A 642 16.42 16.16 -14.81
N SER A 643 16.65 14.91 -14.37
CA SER A 643 18.00 14.35 -14.22
C SER A 643 18.74 14.30 -15.55
N LYS A 644 18.08 13.82 -16.62
CA LYS A 644 18.63 13.81 -17.98
C LYS A 644 18.93 15.23 -18.45
N ALA A 645 18.03 16.18 -18.23
CA ALA A 645 18.22 17.56 -18.65
C ALA A 645 19.42 18.22 -17.95
N MET A 646 19.56 18.03 -16.64
CA MET A 646 20.69 18.55 -15.85
C MET A 646 22.01 17.93 -16.29
N LEU A 647 22.05 16.61 -16.50
CA LEU A 647 23.23 15.90 -16.99
C LEU A 647 23.68 16.42 -18.36
N LEU A 648 22.73 16.60 -19.27
CA LEU A 648 22.99 16.98 -20.67
C LEU A 648 23.31 18.47 -20.85
N ALA A 649 22.93 19.33 -19.89
CA ALA A 649 23.32 20.74 -19.90
C ALA A 649 24.83 20.95 -19.68
N ASP A 650 25.49 20.00 -19.01
CA ASP A 650 26.93 19.93 -18.77
C ASP A 650 27.53 18.68 -19.45
N ASP A 651 27.12 18.41 -20.70
CA ASP A 651 27.52 17.21 -21.46
C ASP A 651 29.05 17.04 -21.64
N ASP A 652 29.81 18.13 -21.58
CA ASP A 652 31.28 18.16 -21.59
C ASP A 652 31.93 17.56 -20.33
N LYS A 653 31.18 17.46 -19.24
CA LYS A 653 31.65 16.92 -17.95
C LYS A 653 31.25 15.46 -17.74
N ILE A 654 30.52 14.85 -18.67
CA ILE A 654 30.09 13.45 -18.55
C ILE A 654 31.31 12.53 -18.71
N THR A 655 31.58 11.70 -17.70
CA THR A 655 32.70 10.73 -17.73
C THR A 655 32.27 9.29 -18.04
N ASP A 656 30.96 9.02 -18.09
CA ASP A 656 30.43 7.68 -18.37
C ASP A 656 30.68 7.29 -19.83
N SER A 657 31.53 6.29 -20.04
CA SER A 657 31.94 5.85 -21.38
C SER A 657 30.78 5.32 -22.22
N THR A 658 29.71 4.81 -21.59
CA THR A 658 28.51 4.34 -22.30
C THR A 658 27.73 5.50 -22.90
N ILE A 659 27.79 6.70 -22.31
CA ILE A 659 27.11 7.91 -22.80
C ILE A 659 28.03 8.67 -23.75
N VAL A 660 29.30 8.90 -23.37
CA VAL A 660 30.26 9.67 -24.17
C VAL A 660 30.49 9.03 -25.54
N SER A 661 30.57 7.70 -25.61
CA SER A 661 30.73 6.98 -26.88
C SER A 661 29.51 7.13 -27.81
N GLN A 662 28.31 7.41 -27.30
CA GLN A 662 27.13 7.69 -28.10
C GLN A 662 27.11 9.14 -28.59
N ILE A 663 27.46 10.11 -27.74
CA ILE A 663 27.50 11.56 -28.09
C ILE A 663 28.58 11.84 -29.16
N GLY A 664 29.72 11.15 -29.08
CA GLY A 664 30.84 11.31 -30.01
C GLY A 664 30.63 10.71 -31.41
N ARG A 665 29.60 9.88 -31.61
CA ARG A 665 29.30 9.27 -32.92
C ARG A 665 28.67 10.33 -33.84
N LYS A 666 29.45 10.82 -34.81
CA LYS A 666 28.97 11.77 -35.82
C LYS A 666 27.95 11.12 -36.77
#